data_AF-A0A662XVB5-F1
#
_entry.id   AF-A0A662XVB5-F1
#
_cell.length_a   1.000
_cell.length_b   1.000
_cell.length_c   1.000
_cell.angle_alpha   90.00
_cell.angle_beta   90.00
_cell.angle_gamma   90.00
#
_symmetry.space_group_name_H-M   'P 1'
#
loop_
_entity.id
_entity.type
_entity.pdbx_description
1 polymer ?
#
loop_
_entity_poly.entity_id
_entity_poly.type
_entity_poly.pdbx_seq_one_letter_code
_entity_poly.pdbx_strand_id
1 'polypeptide(L)'
;MRSEVTWCNSTTNYDLTILDCDVAVLYDLRYPTVFQFLGVAQNALGDLAEAIATFKQAVKVNPDDVGSWILLGNCYLLQLRMPEAVAALEVGVLEKGSVKDMHLLFKARNWMASWKDRDDSLAQIQAEHDEALRSGKASSLNALDFAELPSASLMQINRHAYTKPVKNETWLCCDEEKDLRLKSPELRIGFVSSDFGVHPVATLLRGMLALLSGPDHQTSVYCFSLSDASSWWKRNISRTVDYMVSLKGKNSLDAAKIIRSHQIHVLVDLNGHTLHSGLDIFTHHPAPVQVSYLGFPMTIGNPCIDFFLGDSVATPAETSGDIFTEKLLLLPMHYIVNDHLQMLGHTLEGERPTLRALAGQHDKTFVFATFSNWQKMDPSIFSAWMEILARVPSSVMWFLEYSGYEDAASNLREEAKAHGIDGRRLIFSELVLWIDHTYMKRAADLVLDTSLKNGHTTMIDALCAGVPVITLEGARMSNRAGSSALHALDLQDLTVNSVKEYVEVAVYLATHNYVLQRLRQQVEQNRLTYPLFDTAKYTSKFEESIKVAWQVKKSRLLAGGSARGMHIFPSRASTTVTPRNFPVLSAKSDHHDQDEYAVRVQRALEAQEAIQLHIGGHVTHPDWWIVDANDGDRVDFVMRMANLYAFPDNSVSAIYASHVLEHCTHGVGHEVEATLREWHRVLRPNGQLFVAVPDLFVLASLFVNESIPHRDRAWIMTIIFGGQTDVYDIHKVGFDEAILAFFLEKTGFCELTRHKDFGFFQDSTVMVVHGAAISLNVHARACK
;
A
#
# COMPACT_ATOMS: atom_id res chain seq x y z
N MET A 1 -33.98 -36.42 18.38
CA MET A 1 -33.06 -35.82 19.36
C MET A 1 -33.45 -34.36 19.52
N ARG A 2 -33.86 -33.95 20.72
CA ARG A 2 -34.03 -32.53 21.05
C ARG A 2 -32.62 -31.94 21.20
N SER A 3 -32.28 -30.97 20.37
CA SER A 3 -31.11 -30.11 20.55
C SER A 3 -31.62 -28.68 20.56
N GLU A 4 -31.61 -28.06 21.73
CA GLU A 4 -31.82 -26.63 21.91
C GLU A 4 -30.63 -25.91 21.25
N VAL A 5 -30.86 -25.35 20.06
CA VAL A 5 -29.92 -24.43 19.41
C VAL A 5 -30.31 -23.03 19.87
N THR A 6 -29.48 -22.44 20.74
CA THR A 6 -29.58 -21.04 21.14
C THR A 6 -28.92 -20.18 20.06
N TRP A 7 -29.70 -19.37 19.35
CA TRP A 7 -29.25 -18.51 18.26
C TRP A 7 -28.63 -17.22 18.80
N CYS A 8 -27.43 -16.89 18.32
CA CYS A 8 -26.77 -15.61 18.58
C CYS A 8 -26.91 -14.75 17.31
N ASN A 9 -27.58 -13.60 17.45
CA ASN A 9 -27.91 -12.69 16.36
C ASN A 9 -26.65 -12.13 15.69
N SER A 10 -26.45 -12.40 14.41
CA SER A 10 -25.51 -11.69 13.54
C SER A 10 -26.30 -10.97 12.43
N THR A 11 -26.53 -9.68 12.65
CA THR A 11 -26.77 -8.51 11.76
C THR A 11 -27.07 -8.65 10.25
N THR A 12 -27.67 -9.74 9.77
CA THR A 12 -28.53 -9.70 8.58
C THR A 12 -29.97 -9.51 9.04
N ASN A 13 -30.60 -8.39 8.62
CA ASN A 13 -31.97 -7.99 8.98
C ASN A 13 -33.02 -8.94 8.37
N TYR A 14 -33.05 -10.19 8.82
CA TYR A 14 -34.26 -11.00 8.82
C TYR A 14 -34.74 -11.05 10.27
N ASP A 15 -35.78 -10.28 10.59
CA ASP A 15 -36.53 -10.42 11.85
C ASP A 15 -37.09 -11.85 11.89
N LEU A 16 -36.31 -12.78 12.42
CA LEU A 16 -36.77 -14.13 12.76
C LEU A 16 -37.51 -14.03 14.09
N THR A 17 -38.70 -13.45 14.07
CA THR A 17 -39.73 -13.88 15.00
C THR A 17 -39.94 -15.37 14.75
N ILE A 18 -39.51 -16.20 15.70
CA ILE A 18 -39.95 -17.59 15.81
C ILE A 18 -41.48 -17.52 15.97
N LEU A 19 -42.21 -17.61 14.87
CA LEU A 19 -43.60 -18.03 14.94
C LEU A 19 -43.57 -19.49 15.40
N ASP A 20 -44.42 -19.80 16.39
CA ASP A 20 -44.87 -21.15 16.69
C ASP A 20 -45.49 -21.73 15.40
N CYS A 21 -44.63 -22.26 14.52
CA CYS A 21 -45.06 -22.96 13.32
C CYS A 21 -45.39 -24.38 13.74
N ASP A 22 -46.68 -24.71 13.59
CA ASP A 22 -47.20 -26.07 13.74
C ASP A 22 -46.29 -27.06 13.00
N VAL A 23 -45.80 -28.08 13.71
CA VAL A 23 -44.82 -29.06 13.21
C VAL A 23 -45.31 -29.79 11.94
N ALA A 24 -46.62 -29.75 11.67
CA ALA A 24 -47.24 -30.24 10.44
C ALA A 24 -46.77 -29.51 9.16
N VAL A 25 -46.39 -28.23 9.23
CA VAL A 25 -45.95 -27.42 8.07
C VAL A 25 -44.55 -27.81 7.60
N LEU A 26 -43.69 -28.30 8.51
CA LEU A 26 -42.32 -28.72 8.19
C LEU A 26 -42.24 -29.98 7.30
N TYR A 27 -43.34 -30.74 7.16
CA TYR A 27 -43.39 -31.95 6.35
C TYR A 27 -44.03 -31.77 4.97
N ASP A 28 -44.56 -30.58 4.67
CA ASP A 28 -45.17 -30.30 3.37
C ASP A 28 -44.19 -29.55 2.46
N LEU A 29 -43.49 -30.33 1.62
CA LEU A 29 -42.51 -29.86 0.62
C LEU A 29 -43.11 -28.94 -0.46
N ARG A 30 -44.40 -28.62 -0.41
CA ARG A 30 -45.04 -27.62 -1.28
C ARG A 30 -44.93 -26.20 -0.74
N TYR A 31 -44.53 -26.01 0.51
CA TYR A 31 -44.38 -24.68 1.10
C TYR A 31 -42.96 -24.13 0.88
N PRO A 32 -42.80 -22.97 0.21
CA PRO A 32 -41.50 -22.33 -0.01
C PRO A 32 -40.76 -22.02 1.30
N THR A 33 -41.50 -21.79 2.38
CA THR A 33 -40.96 -21.41 3.69
C THR A 33 -39.99 -22.44 4.26
N VAL A 34 -40.19 -23.75 4.02
CA VAL A 34 -39.26 -24.78 4.53
C VAL A 34 -37.90 -24.69 3.83
N PHE A 35 -37.90 -24.51 2.51
CA PHE A 35 -36.66 -24.30 1.75
C PHE A 35 -36.02 -22.96 2.08
N GLN A 36 -36.83 -21.92 2.32
CA GLN A 36 -36.32 -20.62 2.76
C GLN A 36 -35.60 -20.70 4.10
N PHE A 37 -36.20 -21.33 5.13
CA PHE A 37 -35.56 -21.48 6.44
C PHE A 37 -34.27 -22.30 6.36
N LEU A 38 -34.28 -23.42 5.63
CA LEU A 38 -33.09 -24.24 5.45
C LEU A 38 -31.99 -23.48 4.69
N GLY A 39 -32.33 -22.83 3.58
CA GLY A 39 -31.39 -22.08 2.76
C GLY A 39 -30.79 -20.88 3.50
N VAL A 40 -31.60 -20.15 4.28
CA VAL A 40 -31.13 -19.05 5.12
C VAL A 40 -30.20 -19.57 6.22
N ALA A 41 -30.52 -20.71 6.85
CA ALA A 41 -29.64 -21.32 7.84
C ALA A 41 -28.30 -21.77 7.22
N GLN A 42 -28.33 -22.42 6.06
CA GLN A 42 -27.12 -22.80 5.30
C GLN A 42 -26.29 -21.58 4.93
N ASN A 43 -26.91 -20.53 4.41
CA ASN A 43 -26.26 -19.26 4.09
C ASN A 43 -25.61 -18.62 5.33
N ALA A 44 -26.30 -18.62 6.47
CA ALA A 44 -25.78 -18.09 7.73
C ALA A 44 -24.60 -18.91 8.27
N LEU A 45 -24.56 -20.22 8.00
CA LEU A 45 -23.43 -21.10 8.31
C LEU A 45 -22.24 -20.94 7.34
N GLY A 46 -22.44 -20.22 6.22
CA GLY A 46 -21.44 -20.06 5.16
C GLY A 46 -21.45 -21.15 4.10
N ASP A 47 -22.40 -22.09 4.17
CA ASP A 47 -22.59 -23.20 3.23
C ASP A 47 -23.33 -22.70 1.96
N LEU A 48 -22.69 -21.77 1.24
CA LEU A 48 -23.31 -21.05 0.13
C LEU A 48 -23.73 -21.97 -1.03
N ALA A 49 -22.99 -23.05 -1.29
CA ALA A 49 -23.31 -23.98 -2.37
C ALA A 49 -24.59 -24.76 -2.08
N GLU A 50 -24.74 -25.21 -0.84
CA GLU A 50 -25.91 -25.89 -0.31
C GLU A 50 -27.11 -24.94 -0.27
N ALA A 51 -26.90 -23.70 0.19
CA ALA A 51 -27.93 -22.66 0.18
C ALA A 51 -28.45 -22.41 -1.26
N ILE A 52 -27.55 -22.28 -2.24
CA ILE A 52 -27.92 -22.14 -3.66
C ILE A 52 -28.72 -23.35 -4.14
N ALA A 53 -28.30 -24.58 -3.81
CA ALA A 53 -29.03 -25.79 -4.19
C ALA A 53 -30.45 -25.80 -3.60
N THR A 54 -30.58 -25.40 -2.34
CA THR A 54 -31.87 -25.29 -1.64
C THR A 54 -32.76 -24.22 -2.27
N PHE A 55 -32.24 -23.01 -2.52
CA PHE A 55 -33.03 -21.94 -3.14
C PHE A 55 -33.39 -22.23 -4.60
N LYS A 56 -32.53 -22.92 -5.37
CA LYS A 56 -32.88 -23.44 -6.70
C LYS A 56 -34.08 -24.38 -6.65
N GLN A 57 -34.12 -25.26 -5.66
CA GLN A 57 -35.27 -26.14 -5.47
C GLN A 57 -36.52 -25.35 -5.05
N ALA A 58 -36.35 -24.33 -4.20
CA ALA A 58 -37.44 -23.45 -3.76
C ALA A 58 -38.14 -22.76 -4.94
N VAL A 59 -37.37 -22.10 -5.82
CA VAL A 59 -37.92 -21.41 -7.00
C VAL A 59 -38.46 -22.38 -8.05
N LYS A 60 -37.98 -23.63 -8.09
CA LYS A 60 -38.53 -24.68 -8.95
C LYS A 60 -39.89 -25.18 -8.46
N VAL A 61 -40.05 -25.33 -7.14
CA VAL A 61 -41.30 -25.75 -6.51
C VAL A 61 -42.34 -24.64 -6.54
N ASN A 62 -41.93 -23.39 -6.30
CA ASN A 62 -42.77 -22.21 -6.42
C ASN A 62 -42.05 -21.08 -7.18
N PRO A 63 -42.25 -20.97 -8.50
CA PRO A 63 -41.64 -19.91 -9.32
C PRO A 63 -42.11 -18.50 -8.99
N ASP A 64 -43.23 -18.33 -8.29
CA ASP A 64 -43.79 -17.02 -7.95
C ASP A 64 -43.32 -16.50 -6.58
N ASP A 65 -42.54 -17.29 -5.84
CA ASP A 65 -42.01 -16.88 -4.54
C ASP A 65 -40.83 -15.90 -4.69
N VAL A 66 -41.15 -14.60 -4.58
CA VAL A 66 -40.21 -13.49 -4.64
C VAL A 66 -39.01 -13.69 -3.71
N GLY A 67 -39.26 -14.12 -2.46
CA GLY A 67 -38.23 -14.24 -1.43
C GLY A 67 -37.13 -15.23 -1.82
N SER A 68 -37.50 -16.38 -2.38
CA SER A 68 -36.52 -17.38 -2.83
C SER A 68 -35.68 -16.89 -4.01
N TRP A 69 -36.25 -16.11 -4.94
CA TRP A 69 -35.48 -15.51 -6.03
C TRP A 69 -34.46 -14.49 -5.54
N ILE A 70 -34.85 -13.61 -4.60
CA ILE A 70 -33.95 -12.63 -4.00
C ILE A 70 -32.82 -13.33 -3.23
N LEU A 71 -33.15 -14.34 -2.41
CA LEU A 71 -32.17 -15.11 -1.65
C LEU A 71 -31.21 -15.89 -2.57
N LEU A 72 -31.73 -16.52 -3.63
CA LEU A 72 -30.91 -17.19 -4.64
C LEU A 72 -29.93 -16.21 -5.31
N GLY A 73 -30.43 -15.07 -5.76
CA GLY A 73 -29.64 -14.00 -6.36
C GLY A 73 -28.56 -13.47 -5.43
N ASN A 74 -28.90 -13.26 -4.14
CA ASN A 74 -27.93 -12.83 -3.13
C ASN A 74 -26.84 -13.89 -2.87
N CYS A 75 -27.18 -15.18 -2.81
CA CYS A 75 -26.17 -16.22 -2.68
C CYS A 75 -25.21 -16.28 -3.88
N TYR A 76 -25.71 -16.05 -5.10
CA TYR A 76 -24.84 -15.93 -6.27
C TYR A 76 -23.94 -14.70 -6.21
N LEU A 77 -24.46 -13.56 -5.75
CA LEU A 77 -23.66 -12.36 -5.49
C LEU A 77 -22.51 -12.64 -4.51
N LEU A 78 -22.81 -13.32 -3.40
CA LEU A 78 -21.81 -13.70 -2.39
C LEU A 78 -20.75 -14.67 -2.92
N GLN A 79 -21.10 -15.50 -3.90
CA GLN A 79 -20.16 -16.37 -4.63
C GLN A 79 -19.47 -15.70 -5.83
N LEU A 80 -19.72 -14.40 -6.06
CA LEU A 80 -19.21 -13.64 -7.19
C LEU A 80 -19.64 -14.19 -8.57
N ARG A 81 -20.76 -14.93 -8.62
CA ARG A 81 -21.38 -15.49 -9.84
C ARG A 81 -22.35 -14.49 -10.44
N MET A 82 -21.79 -13.43 -11.03
CA MET A 82 -22.55 -12.24 -11.44
C MET A 82 -23.64 -12.51 -12.48
N PRO A 83 -23.43 -13.34 -13.52
CA PRO A 83 -24.46 -13.60 -14.52
C PRO A 83 -25.69 -14.28 -13.91
N GLU A 84 -25.47 -15.31 -13.07
CA GLU A 84 -26.56 -16.00 -12.39
C GLU A 84 -27.23 -15.13 -11.32
N ALA A 85 -26.47 -14.26 -10.65
CA ALA A 85 -27.01 -13.28 -9.73
C ALA A 85 -27.96 -12.31 -10.44
N VAL A 86 -27.53 -11.68 -11.54
CA VAL A 86 -28.37 -10.77 -12.32
C VAL A 86 -29.61 -11.48 -12.82
N ALA A 87 -29.47 -12.68 -13.41
CA ALA A 87 -30.62 -13.43 -13.91
C ALA A 87 -31.67 -13.74 -12.82
N ALA A 88 -31.24 -14.19 -11.63
CA ALA A 88 -32.15 -14.46 -10.53
C ALA A 88 -32.79 -13.18 -9.95
N LEU A 89 -32.01 -12.10 -9.85
CA LEU A 89 -32.47 -10.82 -9.32
C LEU A 89 -33.39 -10.07 -10.29
N GLU A 90 -33.20 -10.19 -11.60
CA GLU A 90 -34.14 -9.63 -12.59
C GLU A 90 -35.52 -10.27 -12.45
N VAL A 91 -35.59 -11.60 -12.26
CA VAL A 91 -36.86 -12.27 -11.99
C VAL A 91 -37.45 -11.77 -10.67
N GLY A 92 -36.70 -11.80 -9.57
CA GLY A 92 -37.21 -11.39 -8.25
C GLY A 92 -37.64 -9.92 -8.15
N VAL A 93 -36.84 -9.01 -8.70
CA VAL A 93 -37.03 -7.55 -8.60
C VAL A 93 -37.98 -7.04 -9.68
N LEU A 94 -37.74 -7.40 -10.96
CA LEU A 94 -38.44 -6.79 -12.09
C LEU A 94 -39.70 -7.56 -12.48
N GLU A 95 -39.64 -8.89 -12.57
CA GLU A 95 -40.79 -9.70 -13.00
C GLU A 95 -41.78 -9.96 -11.85
N LYS A 96 -41.26 -10.27 -10.66
CA LYS A 96 -42.06 -10.60 -9.46
C LYS A 96 -42.27 -9.39 -8.53
N GLY A 97 -41.63 -8.25 -8.82
CA GLY A 97 -41.97 -6.95 -8.26
C GLY A 97 -41.38 -6.61 -6.89
N SER A 98 -40.23 -7.18 -6.50
CA SER A 98 -39.54 -6.79 -5.25
C SER A 98 -38.77 -5.47 -5.38
N VAL A 99 -39.53 -4.37 -5.43
CA VAL A 99 -39.02 -2.99 -5.54
C VAL A 99 -37.92 -2.70 -4.50
N LYS A 100 -38.14 -3.08 -3.23
CA LYS A 100 -37.21 -2.89 -2.09
C LYS A 100 -35.82 -3.56 -2.26
N ASP A 101 -35.71 -4.55 -3.14
CA ASP A 101 -34.49 -5.34 -3.34
C ASP A 101 -33.71 -4.88 -4.59
N MET A 102 -34.12 -3.75 -5.21
CA MET A 102 -33.45 -3.13 -6.36
C MET A 102 -31.95 -2.89 -6.11
N HIS A 103 -31.58 -2.60 -4.87
CA HIS A 103 -30.20 -2.41 -4.45
C HIS A 103 -29.28 -3.62 -4.74
N LEU A 104 -29.79 -4.85 -4.65
CA LEU A 104 -29.03 -6.07 -4.98
C LEU A 104 -28.83 -6.21 -6.49
N LEU A 105 -29.88 -5.98 -7.27
CA LEU A 105 -29.81 -6.03 -8.74
C LEU A 105 -28.87 -4.94 -9.28
N PHE A 106 -28.95 -3.73 -8.72
CA PHE A 106 -28.04 -2.63 -9.04
C PHE A 106 -26.58 -3.01 -8.78
N LYS A 107 -26.29 -3.58 -7.60
CA LYS A 107 -24.95 -4.06 -7.26
C LYS A 107 -24.45 -5.13 -8.22
N ALA A 108 -25.30 -6.10 -8.57
CA ALA A 108 -24.97 -7.17 -9.52
C ALA A 108 -24.63 -6.62 -10.91
N ARG A 109 -25.44 -5.67 -11.41
CA ARG A 109 -25.21 -5.00 -12.69
C ARG A 109 -23.94 -4.16 -12.71
N ASN A 110 -23.63 -3.46 -11.62
CA ASN A 110 -22.37 -2.73 -11.50
C ASN A 110 -21.15 -3.65 -11.59
N TRP A 111 -21.21 -4.86 -11.00
CA TRP A 111 -20.15 -5.87 -11.16
C TRP A 111 -19.96 -6.36 -12.60
N MET A 112 -20.93 -6.15 -13.48
CA MET A 112 -20.83 -6.46 -14.91
C MET A 112 -20.72 -5.20 -15.78
N ALA A 113 -20.40 -4.04 -15.19
CA ALA A 113 -20.38 -2.75 -15.88
C ALA A 113 -21.64 -2.47 -16.72
N SER A 114 -22.80 -2.97 -16.28
CA SER A 114 -24.07 -2.76 -16.97
C SER A 114 -24.73 -1.51 -16.42
N TRP A 115 -24.86 -0.48 -17.27
CA TRP A 115 -25.52 0.78 -16.93
C TRP A 115 -26.95 0.90 -17.45
N LYS A 116 -27.51 -0.22 -17.90
CA LYS A 116 -28.94 -0.34 -18.17
C LYS A 116 -29.70 0.16 -16.95
N ASP A 117 -30.67 1.06 -17.16
CA ASP A 117 -31.57 1.65 -16.14
C ASP A 117 -30.90 2.18 -14.86
N ARG A 118 -29.59 2.48 -14.93
CA ARG A 118 -28.77 2.81 -13.76
C ARG A 118 -29.30 4.01 -12.96
N ASP A 119 -29.64 5.09 -13.66
CA ASP A 119 -30.06 6.33 -13.01
C ASP A 119 -31.47 6.20 -12.40
N ASP A 120 -32.37 5.50 -13.08
CA ASP A 120 -33.71 5.17 -12.56
C ASP A 120 -33.61 4.28 -11.31
N SER A 121 -32.75 3.27 -11.37
CA SER A 121 -32.45 2.37 -10.25
C SER A 121 -31.89 3.12 -9.04
N LEU A 122 -30.93 4.04 -9.24
CA LEU A 122 -30.38 4.86 -8.16
C LEU A 122 -31.42 5.80 -7.56
N ALA A 123 -32.24 6.44 -8.39
CA ALA A 123 -33.31 7.32 -7.92
C ALA A 123 -34.32 6.56 -7.06
N GLN A 124 -34.67 5.33 -7.46
CA GLN A 124 -35.54 4.44 -6.70
C GLN A 124 -34.90 4.05 -5.36
N ILE A 125 -33.64 3.60 -5.36
CA ILE A 125 -32.90 3.22 -4.13
C ILE A 125 -32.84 4.40 -3.14
N GLN A 126 -32.57 5.61 -3.63
CA GLN A 126 -32.54 6.82 -2.81
C GLN A 126 -33.93 7.13 -2.23
N ALA A 127 -34.99 7.05 -3.04
CA ALA A 127 -36.36 7.29 -2.57
C ALA A 127 -36.80 6.27 -1.50
N GLU A 128 -36.46 5.00 -1.67
CA GLU A 128 -36.71 3.94 -0.69
C GLU A 128 -35.95 4.17 0.61
N HIS A 129 -34.68 4.59 0.51
CA HIS A 129 -33.87 4.95 1.67
C HIS A 129 -34.49 6.11 2.44
N ASP A 130 -34.87 7.19 1.75
CA ASP A 130 -35.49 8.36 2.37
C ASP A 130 -36.83 8.02 3.03
N GLU A 131 -37.63 7.15 2.41
CA GLU A 131 -38.88 6.67 3.00
C GLU A 131 -38.64 5.81 4.25
N ALA A 132 -37.66 4.91 4.21
CA ALA A 132 -37.30 4.10 5.36
C ALA A 132 -36.88 5.00 6.55
N LEU A 133 -36.08 6.03 6.29
CA LEU A 133 -35.67 7.00 7.30
C LEU A 133 -36.85 7.79 7.87
N ARG A 134 -37.75 8.31 7.03
CA ARG A 134 -38.97 9.01 7.48
C ARG A 134 -39.84 8.13 8.36
N SER A 135 -39.91 6.85 8.02
CA SER A 135 -40.66 5.83 8.76
C SER A 135 -39.92 5.29 10.00
N GLY A 136 -38.71 5.77 10.31
CA GLY A 136 -37.90 5.30 11.44
C GLY A 136 -37.39 3.87 11.31
N LYS A 137 -37.37 3.33 10.09
CA LYS A 137 -36.89 1.98 9.76
C LYS A 137 -35.41 2.01 9.38
N ALA A 138 -34.77 0.85 9.51
CA ALA A 138 -33.41 0.64 9.04
C ALA A 138 -33.38 0.45 7.53
N SER A 139 -32.38 1.04 6.88
CA SER A 139 -32.03 0.70 5.51
C SER A 139 -31.19 -0.58 5.51
N SER A 140 -31.45 -1.49 4.57
CA SER A 140 -30.62 -2.69 4.34
C SER A 140 -29.40 -2.41 3.44
N LEU A 141 -29.19 -1.15 3.05
CA LEU A 141 -28.12 -0.75 2.17
C LEU A 141 -26.77 -0.82 2.89
N ASN A 142 -25.72 -1.20 2.15
CA ASN A 142 -24.34 -0.99 2.56
C ASN A 142 -23.82 0.26 1.84
N ALA A 143 -23.40 1.28 2.59
CA ALA A 143 -22.93 2.54 2.03
C ALA A 143 -21.76 2.38 1.03
N LEU A 144 -20.97 1.30 1.14
CA LEU A 144 -19.87 1.02 0.22
C LEU A 144 -20.32 0.72 -1.21
N ASP A 145 -21.49 0.10 -1.35
CA ASP A 145 -22.02 -0.37 -2.64
C ASP A 145 -22.70 0.77 -3.43
N PHE A 146 -22.97 1.90 -2.78
CA PHE A 146 -23.74 3.01 -3.35
C PHE A 146 -22.98 4.34 -3.18
N ALA A 147 -21.72 4.34 -3.57
CA ALA A 147 -20.83 5.50 -3.44
C ALA A 147 -21.38 6.75 -4.14
N GLU A 148 -22.37 6.63 -5.02
CA GLU A 148 -23.10 7.70 -5.69
C GLU A 148 -23.97 8.54 -4.75
N LEU A 149 -24.57 7.92 -3.73
CA LEU A 149 -25.56 8.59 -2.87
C LEU A 149 -24.94 9.77 -2.10
N PRO A 150 -25.71 10.82 -1.77
CA PRO A 150 -25.22 11.96 -1.00
C PRO A 150 -24.51 11.54 0.29
N SER A 151 -23.45 12.26 0.68
CA SER A 151 -22.63 11.91 1.86
C SER A 151 -23.46 11.85 3.15
N ALA A 152 -24.50 12.70 3.25
CA ALA A 152 -25.45 12.67 4.36
C ALA A 152 -26.23 11.34 4.42
N SER A 153 -26.70 10.82 3.27
CA SER A 153 -27.38 9.53 3.16
C SER A 153 -26.43 8.39 3.58
N LEU A 154 -25.20 8.38 3.06
CA LEU A 154 -24.20 7.36 3.41
C LEU A 154 -23.88 7.34 4.91
N MET A 155 -23.72 8.52 5.52
CA MET A 155 -23.54 8.64 6.96
C MET A 155 -24.75 8.10 7.74
N GLN A 156 -25.97 8.39 7.28
CA GLN A 156 -27.20 7.90 7.92
C GLN A 156 -27.36 6.39 7.80
N ILE A 157 -27.04 5.80 6.65
CA ILE A 157 -26.99 4.34 6.44
C ILE A 157 -26.10 3.69 7.50
N ASN A 158 -24.84 4.15 7.59
CA ASN A 158 -23.85 3.56 8.50
C ASN A 158 -24.23 3.79 9.97
N ARG A 159 -24.76 4.98 10.31
CA ARG A 159 -25.18 5.30 11.68
C ARG A 159 -26.38 4.48 12.13
N HIS A 160 -27.34 4.22 11.23
CA HIS A 160 -28.54 3.49 11.59
C HIS A 160 -28.23 2.07 12.05
N ALA A 161 -27.22 1.42 11.47
CA ALA A 161 -26.77 0.08 11.84
C ALA A 161 -26.55 -0.09 13.36
N TYR A 162 -26.22 1.00 14.07
CA TYR A 162 -25.89 0.97 15.51
C TYR A 162 -26.92 1.66 16.43
N THR A 163 -28.03 2.16 15.90
CA THR A 163 -29.02 2.91 16.72
C THR A 163 -29.80 2.05 17.72
N LYS A 164 -30.07 0.78 17.41
CA LYS A 164 -30.76 -0.17 18.30
C LYS A 164 -29.80 -1.09 19.09
N PRO A 165 -28.76 -1.69 18.49
CA PRO A 165 -27.90 -2.68 19.18
C PRO A 165 -27.16 -2.11 20.39
N VAL A 166 -26.57 -0.91 20.27
CA VAL A 166 -25.74 -0.27 21.31
C VAL A 166 -26.47 -0.08 22.64
N LYS A 167 -27.81 0.06 22.63
CA LYS A 167 -28.58 0.24 23.87
C LYS A 167 -28.67 -1.01 24.74
N ASN A 168 -28.47 -2.20 24.17
CA ASN A 168 -28.72 -3.47 24.85
C ASN A 168 -27.44 -4.28 25.11
N GLU A 169 -26.27 -3.76 24.77
CA GLU A 169 -25.03 -4.51 24.86
C GLU A 169 -24.33 -4.39 26.22
N THR A 170 -23.61 -5.45 26.58
CA THR A 170 -22.78 -5.47 27.79
C THR A 170 -21.55 -4.59 27.57
N TRP A 171 -21.45 -3.54 28.36
CA TRP A 171 -20.30 -2.62 28.37
C TRP A 171 -19.15 -3.19 29.21
N LEU A 172 -17.97 -3.38 28.62
CA LEU A 172 -16.84 -4.08 29.27
C LEU A 172 -15.76 -3.17 29.88
N CYS A 173 -15.61 -1.92 29.44
CA CYS A 173 -14.53 -1.03 29.89
C CYS A 173 -14.98 0.07 30.88
N CYS A 174 -14.01 0.72 31.55
CA CYS A 174 -14.13 1.93 32.37
C CYS A 174 -14.74 1.80 33.77
N ASP A 175 -14.30 0.85 34.59
CA ASP A 175 -14.20 1.15 36.03
C ASP A 175 -12.98 2.07 36.22
N GLU A 176 -13.22 3.38 36.29
CA GLU A 176 -12.19 4.43 36.33
C GLU A 176 -11.20 4.25 37.50
N GLU A 177 -11.62 3.57 38.58
CA GLU A 177 -10.79 3.36 39.77
C GLU A 177 -9.73 2.23 39.62
N LYS A 178 -9.83 1.35 38.62
CA LYS A 178 -9.01 0.10 38.53
C LYS A 178 -8.27 -0.09 37.22
N ASP A 179 -8.24 0.91 36.34
CA ASP A 179 -7.62 0.73 35.04
C ASP A 179 -6.08 0.72 35.11
N LEU A 180 -5.50 -0.48 35.13
CA LEU A 180 -4.06 -0.71 35.15
C LEU A 180 -3.33 -0.06 33.95
N ARG A 181 -4.04 0.18 32.84
CA ARG A 181 -3.51 0.87 31.64
C ARG A 181 -3.06 2.29 31.94
N LEU A 182 -3.67 2.97 32.92
CA LEU A 182 -3.26 4.33 33.31
C LEU A 182 -1.84 4.39 33.89
N LYS A 183 -1.37 3.27 34.45
CA LYS A 183 -0.05 3.12 35.09
C LYS A 183 0.98 2.43 34.19
N SER A 184 0.58 1.90 33.04
CA SER A 184 1.49 1.24 32.10
C SER A 184 2.40 2.27 31.41
N PRO A 185 3.73 2.07 31.41
CA PRO A 185 4.65 2.89 30.63
C PRO A 185 4.63 2.51 29.14
N GLU A 186 4.23 1.28 28.82
CA GLU A 186 4.16 0.74 27.46
C GLU A 186 2.73 0.83 26.89
N LEU A 187 2.62 1.26 25.64
CA LEU A 187 1.33 1.41 24.95
C LEU A 187 0.97 0.12 24.19
N ARG A 188 -0.11 -0.55 24.57
CA ARG A 188 -0.64 -1.74 23.87
C ARG A 188 -1.67 -1.34 22.82
N ILE A 189 -1.38 -1.61 21.56
CA ILE A 189 -2.24 -1.30 20.41
C ILE A 189 -2.78 -2.63 19.85
N GLY A 190 -4.10 -2.72 19.73
CA GLY A 190 -4.78 -3.87 19.14
C GLY A 190 -5.33 -3.53 17.76
N PHE A 191 -5.21 -4.42 16.79
CA PHE A 191 -5.74 -4.30 15.44
C PHE A 191 -6.72 -5.45 15.19
N VAL A 192 -7.98 -5.17 14.89
CA VAL A 192 -9.01 -6.18 14.60
C VAL A 192 -9.20 -6.26 13.09
N SER A 193 -9.02 -7.45 12.50
CA SER A 193 -9.25 -7.65 11.07
C SER A 193 -9.58 -9.08 10.68
N SER A 194 -10.46 -9.26 9.70
CA SER A 194 -10.59 -10.51 8.93
C SER A 194 -9.47 -10.71 7.90
N ASP A 195 -8.69 -9.65 7.63
CA ASP A 195 -7.94 -9.50 6.39
C ASP A 195 -6.42 -9.54 6.57
N PHE A 196 -5.92 -10.15 7.66
CA PHE A 196 -4.51 -10.48 7.84
C PHE A 196 -4.06 -11.63 6.91
N GLY A 197 -4.41 -11.56 5.62
CA GLY A 197 -4.29 -12.62 4.63
C GLY A 197 -3.99 -12.12 3.22
N VAL A 198 -4.45 -12.84 2.19
CA VAL A 198 -4.35 -12.39 0.78
C VAL A 198 -5.38 -11.30 0.54
N HIS A 199 -5.08 -10.09 1.02
CA HIS A 199 -5.97 -8.94 0.97
C HIS A 199 -5.16 -7.63 1.01
N PRO A 200 -5.62 -6.54 0.36
CA PRO A 200 -4.91 -5.26 0.37
C PRO A 200 -4.56 -4.71 1.76
N VAL A 201 -5.40 -4.95 2.77
CA VAL A 201 -5.15 -4.51 4.16
C VAL A 201 -3.82 -5.09 4.68
N ALA A 202 -3.58 -6.39 4.48
CA ALA A 202 -2.33 -7.02 4.90
C ALA A 202 -1.13 -6.52 4.09
N THR A 203 -1.27 -6.33 2.77
CA THR A 203 -0.15 -5.88 1.92
C THR A 203 0.30 -4.47 2.27
N LEU A 204 -0.62 -3.62 2.69
CA LEU A 204 -0.34 -2.24 3.09
C LEU A 204 0.24 -2.16 4.51
N LEU A 205 -0.31 -2.91 5.47
CA LEU A 205 0.02 -2.75 6.90
C LEU A 205 1.24 -3.51 7.38
N ARG A 206 1.68 -4.57 6.68
CA ARG A 206 2.69 -5.51 7.16
C ARG A 206 3.93 -4.82 7.74
N GLY A 207 4.53 -3.89 6.97
CA GLY A 207 5.72 -3.15 7.39
C GLY A 207 5.51 -2.30 8.63
N MET A 208 4.40 -1.56 8.70
CA MET A 208 4.07 -0.73 9.85
C MET A 208 3.87 -1.54 11.12
N LEU A 209 3.16 -2.67 11.04
CA LEU A 209 2.96 -3.56 12.18
C LEU A 209 4.29 -4.12 12.72
N ALA A 210 5.19 -4.52 11.81
CA ALA A 210 6.53 -4.99 12.17
C ALA A 210 7.38 -3.90 12.83
N LEU A 211 7.31 -2.67 12.32
CA LEU A 211 8.03 -1.52 12.86
C LEU A 211 7.51 -1.11 14.24
N LEU A 212 6.19 -1.03 14.42
CA LEU A 212 5.59 -0.72 15.72
C LEU A 212 5.99 -1.71 16.82
N SER A 213 6.11 -3.00 16.48
CA SER A 213 6.56 -4.05 17.40
C SER A 213 8.10 -4.06 17.60
N GLY A 214 8.83 -3.24 16.83
CA GLY A 214 10.27 -3.13 16.91
C GLY A 214 10.78 -2.39 18.15
N PRO A 215 12.05 -2.56 18.52
CA PRO A 215 12.65 -2.01 19.75
C PRO A 215 12.73 -0.47 19.77
N ASP A 216 12.54 0.17 18.62
CA ASP A 216 12.55 1.63 18.47
C ASP A 216 11.25 2.30 18.94
N HIS A 217 10.20 1.50 19.16
CA HIS A 217 8.89 1.97 19.58
C HIS A 217 8.55 1.39 20.96
N GLN A 218 7.92 2.20 21.81
CA GLN A 218 7.51 1.77 23.15
C GLN A 218 6.08 1.24 23.12
N THR A 219 5.83 0.28 22.21
CA THR A 219 4.50 -0.30 22.00
C THR A 219 4.54 -1.82 21.94
N SER A 220 3.47 -2.47 22.41
CA SER A 220 3.20 -3.87 22.07
C SER A 220 2.02 -3.95 21.11
N VAL A 221 2.18 -4.74 20.07
CA VAL A 221 1.25 -4.87 18.94
C VAL A 221 0.49 -6.19 19.03
N TYR A 222 -0.84 -6.08 19.06
CA TYR A 222 -1.76 -7.23 19.04
C TYR A 222 -2.56 -7.22 17.75
N CYS A 223 -2.52 -8.30 16.98
CA CYS A 223 -3.40 -8.55 15.84
C CYS A 223 -4.48 -9.55 16.24
N PHE A 224 -5.74 -9.10 16.29
CA PHE A 224 -6.91 -9.89 16.58
C PHE A 224 -7.58 -10.32 15.27
N SER A 225 -7.33 -11.56 14.85
CA SER A 225 -7.72 -12.08 13.54
C SER A 225 -9.10 -12.73 13.59
N LEU A 226 -10.03 -12.28 12.74
CA LEU A 226 -11.39 -12.86 12.62
C LEU A 226 -11.42 -14.11 11.73
N SER A 227 -10.31 -14.40 11.02
CA SER A 227 -10.17 -15.53 10.10
C SER A 227 -8.90 -16.32 10.40
N ASP A 228 -8.96 -17.65 10.31
CA ASP A 228 -7.79 -18.53 10.42
C ASP A 228 -7.25 -19.02 9.07
N ALA A 229 -7.64 -18.38 7.97
CA ALA A 229 -7.10 -18.68 6.66
C ALA A 229 -5.57 -18.53 6.66
N SER A 230 -4.88 -19.61 6.28
CA SER A 230 -3.42 -19.62 6.20
C SER A 230 -2.97 -18.94 4.91
N SER A 231 -1.97 -18.07 5.01
CA SER A 231 -1.34 -17.41 3.87
C SER A 231 0.09 -17.02 4.22
N TRP A 232 0.88 -16.66 3.21
CA TRP A 232 2.20 -16.07 3.44
C TRP A 232 2.09 -14.79 4.30
N TRP A 233 1.15 -13.91 3.97
CA TRP A 233 0.89 -12.66 4.71
C TRP A 233 0.58 -12.89 6.18
N LYS A 234 -0.35 -13.80 6.50
CA LYS A 234 -0.69 -14.13 7.89
C LYS A 234 0.54 -14.61 8.65
N ARG A 235 1.31 -15.53 8.07
CA ARG A 235 2.52 -16.08 8.70
C ARG A 235 3.62 -15.04 8.87
N ASN A 236 3.80 -14.14 7.91
CA ASN A 236 4.79 -13.08 7.98
C ASN A 236 4.43 -12.08 9.10
N ILE A 237 3.20 -11.55 9.09
CA ILE A 237 2.72 -10.62 10.12
C ILE A 237 2.81 -11.27 11.51
N SER A 238 2.38 -12.52 11.65
CA SER A 238 2.41 -13.24 12.94
C SER A 238 3.82 -13.40 13.52
N ARG A 239 4.87 -13.39 12.68
CA ARG A 239 6.27 -13.50 13.12
C ARG A 239 6.88 -12.15 13.51
N THR A 240 6.27 -11.05 13.10
CA THR A 240 6.81 -9.70 13.28
C THR A 240 6.04 -8.86 14.30
N VAL A 241 4.88 -9.31 14.75
CA VAL A 241 4.10 -8.66 15.82
C VAL A 241 4.24 -9.42 17.14
N ASP A 242 4.01 -8.75 18.26
CA ASP A 242 4.10 -9.38 19.58
C ASP A 242 3.06 -10.50 19.77
N TYR A 243 1.83 -10.28 19.28
CA TYR A 243 0.74 -11.25 19.43
C TYR A 243 -0.17 -11.31 18.22
N MET A 244 -0.37 -12.52 17.67
CA MET A 244 -1.46 -12.84 16.75
C MET A 244 -2.49 -13.70 17.47
N VAL A 245 -3.68 -13.16 17.72
CA VAL A 245 -4.75 -13.79 18.49
C VAL A 245 -5.93 -14.12 17.57
N SER A 246 -6.31 -15.39 17.48
CA SER A 246 -7.50 -15.79 16.72
C SER A 246 -8.78 -15.50 17.52
N LEU A 247 -9.73 -14.86 16.85
CA LEU A 247 -11.11 -14.64 17.30
C LEU A 247 -12.12 -15.43 16.45
N LYS A 248 -11.65 -16.32 15.56
CA LYS A 248 -12.52 -17.09 14.68
C LYS A 248 -13.55 -17.89 15.48
N GLY A 249 -14.81 -17.81 15.06
CA GLY A 249 -15.92 -18.55 15.67
C GLY A 249 -16.33 -18.03 17.05
N LYS A 250 -15.84 -16.86 17.49
CA LYS A 250 -16.33 -16.18 18.69
C LYS A 250 -17.46 -15.23 18.33
N ASN A 251 -18.49 -15.17 19.18
CA ASN A 251 -19.45 -14.06 19.13
C ASN A 251 -18.76 -12.75 19.56
N SER A 252 -19.41 -11.61 19.29
CA SER A 252 -18.88 -10.28 19.57
C SER A 252 -18.48 -10.09 21.03
N LEU A 253 -19.32 -10.54 21.98
CA LEU A 253 -19.08 -10.38 23.41
C LEU A 253 -17.87 -11.17 23.90
N ASP A 254 -17.73 -12.43 23.48
CA ASP A 254 -16.61 -13.27 23.90
C ASP A 254 -15.30 -12.84 23.25
N ALA A 255 -15.35 -12.39 21.99
CA ALA A 255 -14.22 -11.72 21.34
C ALA A 255 -13.79 -10.46 22.11
N ALA A 256 -14.76 -9.62 22.51
CA ALA A 256 -14.50 -8.42 23.29
C ALA A 256 -13.90 -8.73 24.68
N LYS A 257 -14.35 -9.81 25.35
CA LYS A 257 -13.73 -10.28 26.61
C LYS A 257 -12.28 -10.72 26.42
N ILE A 258 -11.97 -11.43 25.33
CA ILE A 258 -10.59 -11.82 25.00
C ILE A 258 -9.72 -10.57 24.82
N ILE A 259 -10.15 -9.61 24.00
CA ILE A 259 -9.42 -8.36 23.77
C ILE A 259 -9.20 -7.62 25.08
N ARG A 260 -10.25 -7.49 25.92
CA ARG A 260 -10.15 -6.85 27.24
C ARG A 260 -9.12 -7.53 28.13
N SER A 261 -9.00 -8.87 28.09
CA SER A 261 -8.04 -9.60 28.93
C SER A 261 -6.58 -9.25 28.63
N HIS A 262 -6.28 -8.79 27.40
CA HIS A 262 -4.96 -8.27 27.00
C HIS A 262 -4.71 -6.82 27.43
N GLN A 263 -5.71 -6.13 28.00
CA GLN A 263 -5.62 -4.75 28.47
C GLN A 263 -5.15 -3.78 27.38
N ILE A 264 -5.76 -3.87 26.21
CA ILE A 264 -5.48 -2.98 25.07
C ILE A 264 -5.81 -1.53 25.44
N HIS A 265 -4.91 -0.61 25.08
CA HIS A 265 -5.07 0.84 25.30
C HIS A 265 -5.79 1.51 24.14
N VAL A 266 -5.44 1.11 22.91
CA VAL A 266 -6.09 1.61 21.69
C VAL A 266 -6.41 0.41 20.81
N LEU A 267 -7.70 0.23 20.50
CA LEU A 267 -8.16 -0.81 19.58
C LEU A 267 -8.52 -0.18 18.23
N VAL A 268 -7.97 -0.73 17.17
CA VAL A 268 -8.08 -0.24 15.80
C VAL A 268 -8.91 -1.23 14.99
N ASP A 269 -10.04 -0.77 14.47
CA ASP A 269 -10.82 -1.45 13.44
C ASP A 269 -10.14 -1.27 12.08
N LEU A 270 -9.91 -2.37 11.37
CA LEU A 270 -9.33 -2.39 10.02
C LEU A 270 -10.31 -2.88 8.94
N ASN A 271 -11.56 -3.16 9.29
CA ASN A 271 -12.56 -3.66 8.33
C ASN A 271 -13.59 -2.59 7.97
N GLY A 272 -14.10 -1.85 8.95
CA GLY A 272 -15.33 -1.07 8.80
C GLY A 272 -16.51 -1.93 8.29
N HIS A 273 -17.38 -1.41 7.41
CA HIS A 273 -18.56 -2.13 6.90
C HIS A 273 -18.26 -3.08 5.72
N THR A 274 -17.06 -3.66 5.69
CA THR A 274 -16.67 -4.67 4.70
C THR A 274 -17.11 -6.08 5.13
N LEU A 275 -16.96 -7.05 4.23
CA LEU A 275 -17.35 -8.43 4.49
C LEU A 275 -16.55 -9.01 5.68
N HIS A 276 -17.19 -9.80 6.53
CA HIS A 276 -16.61 -10.42 7.73
C HIS A 276 -16.09 -9.42 8.79
N SER A 277 -16.66 -8.22 8.81
CA SER A 277 -16.34 -7.18 9.78
C SER A 277 -16.53 -7.62 11.24
N GLY A 278 -15.65 -7.10 12.10
CA GLY A 278 -15.73 -7.25 13.56
C GLY A 278 -16.32 -6.04 14.29
N LEU A 279 -17.03 -5.13 13.62
CA LEU A 279 -17.51 -3.87 14.23
C LEU A 279 -18.38 -4.08 15.47
N ASP A 280 -19.16 -5.17 15.55
CA ASP A 280 -19.99 -5.51 16.71
C ASP A 280 -19.14 -5.88 17.96
N ILE A 281 -17.83 -6.10 17.80
CA ILE A 281 -16.91 -6.28 18.95
C ILE A 281 -16.72 -4.93 19.67
N PHE A 282 -16.72 -3.82 18.92
CA PHE A 282 -16.42 -2.48 19.43
C PHE A 282 -17.57 -1.88 20.23
N THR A 283 -18.80 -2.33 20.00
CA THR A 283 -20.00 -1.90 20.75
C THR A 283 -19.99 -2.39 22.20
N HIS A 284 -19.21 -3.43 22.51
CA HIS A 284 -18.92 -3.88 23.88
C HIS A 284 -17.84 -3.07 24.62
N HIS A 285 -17.22 -2.09 23.96
CA HIS A 285 -16.12 -1.29 24.50
C HIS A 285 -14.99 -2.14 25.15
N PRO A 286 -14.34 -3.06 24.44
CA PRO A 286 -13.20 -3.82 24.97
C PRO A 286 -11.96 -2.96 25.29
N ALA A 287 -11.83 -1.78 24.69
CA ALA A 287 -10.74 -0.85 24.89
C ALA A 287 -11.25 0.57 25.20
N PRO A 288 -10.46 1.43 25.88
CA PRO A 288 -10.86 2.76 26.29
C PRO A 288 -10.81 3.76 25.15
N VAL A 289 -9.95 3.54 24.14
CA VAL A 289 -9.90 4.28 22.88
C VAL A 289 -10.13 3.31 21.75
N GLN A 290 -11.08 3.64 20.89
CA GLN A 290 -11.42 2.86 19.71
C GLN A 290 -11.28 3.73 18.46
N VAL A 291 -10.55 3.23 17.47
CA VAL A 291 -10.20 3.96 16.25
C VAL A 291 -10.62 3.13 15.05
N SER A 292 -11.19 3.72 14.00
CA SER A 292 -11.30 3.07 12.70
C SER A 292 -10.24 3.60 11.74
N TYR A 293 -9.65 2.69 10.96
CA TYR A 293 -8.55 3.00 10.07
C TYR A 293 -8.52 2.08 8.84
N LEU A 294 -8.15 2.65 7.69
CA LEU A 294 -7.71 1.97 6.47
C LEU A 294 -8.79 1.20 5.68
N GLY A 295 -9.40 0.16 6.25
CA GLY A 295 -10.23 -0.79 5.50
C GLY A 295 -11.49 -0.20 4.88
N PHE A 296 -11.99 0.89 5.46
CA PHE A 296 -13.25 1.51 5.07
C PHE A 296 -13.11 3.04 4.98
N PRO A 297 -13.05 3.62 3.77
CA PRO A 297 -12.71 5.03 3.56
C PRO A 297 -13.93 5.96 3.67
N MET A 298 -14.74 5.77 4.72
CA MET A 298 -15.88 6.64 5.07
C MET A 298 -16.26 6.43 6.54
N THR A 299 -17.14 7.29 7.06
CA THR A 299 -17.67 7.21 8.43
C THR A 299 -18.21 5.82 8.78
N ILE A 300 -17.87 5.31 9.96
CA ILE A 300 -18.39 4.03 10.46
C ILE A 300 -19.81 4.18 11.02
N GLY A 301 -20.17 5.37 11.49
CA GLY A 301 -21.49 5.60 12.09
C GLY A 301 -21.69 4.96 13.46
N ASN A 302 -20.74 4.14 13.93
CA ASN A 302 -20.80 3.48 15.23
C ASN A 302 -20.40 4.48 16.33
N PRO A 303 -21.31 4.82 17.27
CA PRO A 303 -21.02 5.79 18.34
C PRO A 303 -19.95 5.30 19.32
N CYS A 304 -19.60 4.01 19.27
CA CYS A 304 -18.58 3.41 20.12
C CYS A 304 -17.16 3.63 19.58
N ILE A 305 -16.99 4.00 18.31
CA ILE A 305 -15.68 4.36 17.74
C ILE A 305 -15.38 5.83 18.07
N ASP A 306 -14.31 6.09 18.82
CA ASP A 306 -13.96 7.44 19.27
C ASP A 306 -13.37 8.30 18.13
N PHE A 307 -12.51 7.70 17.31
CA PHE A 307 -11.76 8.40 16.27
C PHE A 307 -11.77 7.68 14.91
N PHE A 308 -11.71 8.47 13.85
CA PHE A 308 -11.42 7.98 12.50
C PHE A 308 -10.07 8.55 12.08
N LEU A 309 -9.14 7.67 11.68
CA LEU A 309 -7.80 8.08 11.27
C LEU A 309 -7.76 8.39 9.77
N GLY A 310 -7.46 9.64 9.43
CA GLY A 310 -7.38 10.15 8.06
C GLY A 310 -6.21 11.10 7.88
N ASP A 311 -6.28 11.99 6.88
CA ASP A 311 -5.28 13.05 6.65
C ASP A 311 -5.94 14.35 6.19
N SER A 312 -5.20 15.46 6.17
CA SER A 312 -5.77 16.78 5.88
C SER A 312 -6.19 16.99 4.42
N VAL A 313 -5.76 16.13 3.48
CA VAL A 313 -6.08 16.24 2.05
C VAL A 313 -7.26 15.35 1.68
N ALA A 314 -7.26 14.10 2.14
CA ALA A 314 -8.35 13.14 1.92
C ALA A 314 -9.57 13.44 2.81
N THR A 315 -9.34 13.93 4.03
CA THR A 315 -10.38 14.30 5.01
C THR A 315 -10.16 15.71 5.56
N PRO A 316 -10.22 16.76 4.72
CA PRO A 316 -10.06 18.13 5.18
C PRO A 316 -11.14 18.44 6.22
N ALA A 317 -10.73 18.88 7.42
CA ALA A 317 -11.61 19.03 8.56
C ALA A 317 -12.77 20.01 8.28
N GLU A 318 -12.50 21.03 7.47
CA GLU A 318 -13.41 22.11 7.11
C GLU A 318 -14.62 21.61 6.32
N THR A 319 -14.46 20.56 5.51
CA THR A 319 -15.52 20.02 4.65
C THR A 319 -15.95 18.61 5.05
N SER A 320 -15.12 17.90 5.81
CA SER A 320 -15.38 16.53 6.25
C SER A 320 -15.96 16.43 7.66
N GLY A 321 -15.90 17.49 8.46
CA GLY A 321 -16.33 17.47 9.87
C GLY A 321 -17.77 17.01 10.09
N ASP A 322 -18.69 17.38 9.19
CA ASP A 322 -20.12 17.09 9.31
C ASP A 322 -20.54 15.75 8.68
N ILE A 323 -19.63 15.04 8.01
CA ILE A 323 -19.91 13.75 7.35
C ILE A 323 -19.32 12.54 8.10
N PHE A 324 -18.49 12.78 9.13
CA PHE A 324 -17.96 11.75 10.03
C PHE A 324 -18.63 11.83 11.40
N THR A 325 -19.02 10.68 11.94
CA THR A 325 -19.60 10.61 13.30
C THR A 325 -18.52 10.59 14.38
N GLU A 326 -17.35 10.08 14.01
CA GLU A 326 -16.15 9.95 14.80
C GLU A 326 -15.37 11.26 14.76
N LYS A 327 -14.47 11.46 15.74
CA LYS A 327 -13.54 12.58 15.67
C LYS A 327 -12.42 12.26 14.70
N LEU A 328 -12.19 13.14 13.73
CA LEU A 328 -11.04 13.00 12.84
C LEU A 328 -9.72 13.10 13.62
N LEU A 329 -8.86 12.10 13.44
CA LEU A 329 -7.45 12.06 13.83
C LEU A 329 -6.61 12.19 12.56
N LEU A 330 -6.11 13.39 12.28
CA LEU A 330 -5.50 13.72 10.99
C LEU A 330 -3.99 13.51 11.04
N LEU A 331 -3.50 12.53 10.29
CA LEU A 331 -2.07 12.27 10.13
C LEU A 331 -1.41 13.41 9.34
N PRO A 332 -0.17 13.79 9.70
CA PRO A 332 0.63 14.74 8.93
C PRO A 332 1.30 14.10 7.70
N MET A 333 0.66 13.08 7.12
CA MET A 333 1.11 12.27 5.96
C MET A 333 -0.13 11.75 5.22
N HIS A 334 0.04 11.18 4.02
CA HIS A 334 -1.02 10.41 3.36
C HIS A 334 -1.59 9.35 4.30
N TYR A 335 -2.91 9.18 4.39
CA TYR A 335 -3.50 8.29 5.39
C TYR A 335 -3.26 6.79 5.10
N ILE A 336 -3.10 6.39 3.83
CA ILE A 336 -2.86 4.98 3.47
C ILE A 336 -1.39 4.66 3.70
N VAL A 337 -1.13 3.82 4.71
CA VAL A 337 0.20 3.23 4.88
C VAL A 337 0.48 2.26 3.76
N ASN A 338 1.75 2.04 3.46
CA ASN A 338 2.14 1.01 2.53
C ASN A 338 3.56 0.51 2.79
N ASP A 339 3.91 -0.62 2.18
CA ASP A 339 5.14 -1.37 2.43
C ASP A 339 5.88 -1.71 1.12
N HIS A 340 5.64 -0.89 0.07
CA HIS A 340 6.08 -1.23 -1.28
C HIS A 340 7.59 -1.19 -1.43
N LEU A 341 8.31 -0.19 -0.90
CA LEU A 341 9.77 -0.13 -1.05
C LEU A 341 10.49 -1.27 -0.32
N GLN A 342 9.88 -1.80 0.74
CA GLN A 342 10.42 -2.93 1.51
C GLN A 342 10.20 -4.27 0.80
N MET A 343 9.11 -4.38 0.02
CA MET A 343 8.65 -5.65 -0.57
C MET A 343 8.81 -5.74 -2.09
N LEU A 344 8.93 -4.61 -2.77
CA LEU A 344 8.87 -4.49 -4.23
C LEU A 344 10.10 -3.76 -4.79
N GLY A 345 11.24 -3.81 -4.10
CA GLY A 345 12.49 -3.22 -4.60
C GLY A 345 12.86 -3.69 -6.00
N HIS A 346 12.59 -4.97 -6.34
CA HIS A 346 12.81 -5.52 -7.67
C HIS A 346 11.99 -4.82 -8.76
N THR A 347 10.84 -4.21 -8.42
CA THR A 347 10.03 -3.47 -9.40
C THR A 347 10.68 -2.14 -9.83
N LEU A 348 11.68 -1.67 -9.07
CA LEU A 348 12.44 -0.46 -9.36
C LEU A 348 13.54 -0.68 -10.40
N GLU A 349 13.91 -1.93 -10.64
CA GLU A 349 15.04 -2.34 -11.46
C GLU A 349 14.57 -2.92 -12.81
N GLY A 350 15.47 -3.03 -13.78
CA GLY A 350 15.20 -3.63 -15.09
C GLY A 350 14.46 -2.74 -16.09
N GLU A 351 14.44 -3.21 -17.34
CA GLU A 351 13.77 -2.54 -18.45
C GLU A 351 12.25 -2.52 -18.27
N ARG A 352 11.62 -1.47 -18.82
CA ARG A 352 10.17 -1.35 -18.79
C ARG A 352 9.54 -2.46 -19.63
N PRO A 353 8.58 -3.24 -19.09
CA PRO A 353 7.85 -4.22 -19.90
C PRO A 353 7.05 -3.49 -20.99
N THR A 354 7.02 -4.06 -22.19
CA THR A 354 6.21 -3.53 -23.28
C THR A 354 4.86 -4.24 -23.32
N LEU A 355 3.81 -3.50 -23.68
CA LEU A 355 2.49 -4.08 -23.91
C LEU A 355 2.47 -5.00 -25.16
N ARG A 356 3.50 -4.92 -26.00
CA ARG A 356 3.73 -5.89 -27.09
C ARG A 356 3.92 -7.31 -26.56
N ALA A 357 4.68 -7.47 -25.49
CA ALA A 357 4.91 -8.77 -24.86
C ALA A 357 3.64 -9.34 -24.18
N LEU A 358 2.66 -8.49 -23.86
CA LEU A 358 1.48 -8.87 -23.08
C LEU A 358 0.18 -8.98 -23.89
N ALA A 359 0.02 -8.13 -24.89
CA ALA A 359 -1.23 -8.00 -25.65
C ALA A 359 -0.99 -7.78 -27.16
N GLY A 360 0.24 -8.03 -27.66
CA GLY A 360 0.56 -7.98 -29.08
C GLY A 360 0.45 -6.60 -29.74
N GLN A 361 0.45 -5.52 -28.95
CA GLN A 361 0.34 -4.15 -29.45
C GLN A 361 1.64 -3.65 -30.12
N HIS A 362 1.52 -2.67 -31.03
CA HIS A 362 2.69 -2.00 -31.60
C HIS A 362 3.39 -1.12 -30.55
N ASP A 363 4.73 -1.08 -30.59
CA ASP A 363 5.59 -0.37 -29.61
C ASP A 363 5.39 1.17 -29.56
N LYS A 364 4.55 1.74 -30.43
CA LYS A 364 4.24 3.19 -30.48
C LYS A 364 2.83 3.53 -29.96
N THR A 365 2.07 2.55 -29.51
CA THR A 365 0.72 2.77 -28.98
C THR A 365 0.80 3.33 -27.57
N PHE A 366 0.15 4.48 -27.33
CA PHE A 366 0.05 5.07 -25.99
C PHE A 366 -0.90 4.28 -25.11
N VAL A 367 -0.52 4.01 -23.87
CA VAL A 367 -1.28 3.14 -22.96
C VAL A 367 -1.85 3.96 -21.82
N PHE A 368 -3.14 4.29 -21.94
CA PHE A 368 -3.93 4.65 -20.77
C PHE A 368 -4.30 3.39 -20.02
N ALA A 369 -4.32 3.44 -18.69
CA ALA A 369 -4.74 2.30 -17.88
C ALA A 369 -5.63 2.73 -16.72
N THR A 370 -6.52 1.86 -16.31
CA THR A 370 -7.09 1.89 -14.97
C THR A 370 -7.00 0.50 -14.37
N PHE A 371 -6.37 0.42 -13.20
CA PHE A 371 -6.23 -0.84 -12.47
C PHE A 371 -7.31 -0.98 -11.40
N SER A 372 -8.23 -0.03 -11.30
CA SER A 372 -9.38 -0.09 -10.41
C SER A 372 -10.47 -0.99 -11.00
N ASN A 373 -11.24 -1.64 -10.13
CA ASN A 373 -12.45 -2.36 -10.53
C ASN A 373 -13.46 -1.38 -11.16
N TRP A 374 -14.10 -1.78 -12.27
CA TRP A 374 -15.10 -1.00 -13.02
C TRP A 374 -16.34 -0.62 -12.20
N GLN A 375 -16.57 -1.21 -11.03
CA GLN A 375 -17.58 -0.72 -10.08
C GLN A 375 -17.26 0.66 -9.49
N LYS A 376 -16.01 1.12 -9.61
CA LYS A 376 -15.56 2.39 -9.08
C LYS A 376 -15.72 3.56 -10.05
N MET A 377 -16.13 3.30 -11.29
CA MET A 377 -16.40 4.31 -12.30
C MET A 377 -17.90 4.46 -12.54
N ASP A 378 -18.26 5.62 -13.07
CA ASP A 378 -19.61 5.93 -13.55
C ASP A 378 -19.60 6.12 -15.09
N PRO A 379 -20.78 6.22 -15.73
CA PRO A 379 -20.85 6.48 -17.17
C PRO A 379 -20.15 7.78 -17.60
N SER A 380 -20.11 8.80 -16.74
CA SER A 380 -19.54 10.11 -17.08
C SER A 380 -18.02 10.04 -17.23
N ILE A 381 -17.31 9.37 -16.31
CA ILE A 381 -15.86 9.23 -16.39
C ILE A 381 -15.45 8.29 -17.53
N PHE A 382 -16.24 7.26 -17.81
CA PHE A 382 -15.97 6.39 -18.97
C PHE A 382 -16.15 7.13 -20.29
N SER A 383 -17.19 7.97 -20.41
CA SER A 383 -17.37 8.85 -21.57
C SER A 383 -16.18 9.78 -21.76
N ALA A 384 -15.63 10.33 -20.67
CA ALA A 384 -14.41 11.12 -20.70
C ALA A 384 -13.19 10.32 -21.20
N TRP A 385 -13.05 9.06 -20.80
CA TRP A 385 -12.01 8.18 -21.33
C TRP A 385 -12.20 7.90 -22.83
N MET A 386 -13.44 7.74 -23.30
CA MET A 386 -13.72 7.60 -24.74
C MET A 386 -13.37 8.87 -25.51
N GLU A 387 -13.64 10.06 -24.95
CA GLU A 387 -13.20 11.34 -25.52
C GLU A 387 -11.67 11.41 -25.62
N ILE A 388 -10.94 11.00 -24.58
CA ILE A 388 -9.48 10.92 -24.58
C ILE A 388 -8.99 9.99 -25.71
N LEU A 389 -9.58 8.79 -25.84
CA LEU A 389 -9.23 7.85 -26.91
C LEU A 389 -9.53 8.40 -28.30
N ALA A 390 -10.63 9.16 -28.47
CA ALA A 390 -10.96 9.81 -29.74
C ALA A 390 -9.90 10.85 -30.14
N ARG A 391 -9.42 11.63 -29.16
CA ARG A 391 -8.42 12.70 -29.35
C ARG A 391 -6.99 12.19 -29.48
N VAL A 392 -6.72 10.95 -29.05
CA VAL A 392 -5.41 10.29 -29.17
C VAL A 392 -5.57 8.98 -29.95
N PRO A 393 -5.62 9.00 -31.30
CA PRO A 393 -6.00 7.83 -32.11
C PRO A 393 -5.09 6.60 -31.93
N SER A 394 -3.79 6.81 -31.72
CA SER A 394 -2.79 5.75 -31.49
C SER A 394 -2.66 5.41 -30.00
N SER A 395 -3.78 5.15 -29.33
CA SER A 395 -3.80 4.79 -27.91
C SER A 395 -4.78 3.67 -27.60
N VAL A 396 -4.61 3.02 -26.44
CA VAL A 396 -5.49 1.99 -25.91
C VAL A 396 -5.84 2.31 -24.46
N MET A 397 -6.93 1.73 -23.97
CA MET A 397 -7.31 1.76 -22.56
C MET A 397 -7.19 0.34 -21.99
N TRP A 398 -6.37 0.18 -20.97
CA TRP A 398 -6.09 -1.09 -20.33
C TRP A 398 -6.82 -1.22 -18.98
N PHE A 399 -7.58 -2.31 -18.84
CA PHE A 399 -8.29 -2.74 -17.64
C PHE A 399 -7.73 -4.05 -17.09
N LEU A 400 -7.93 -4.29 -15.79
CA LEU A 400 -7.76 -5.61 -15.19
C LEU A 400 -9.07 -6.41 -15.22
N GLU A 401 -8.96 -7.71 -15.33
CA GLU A 401 -10.09 -8.63 -15.20
C GLU A 401 -10.47 -8.79 -13.73
N TYR A 402 -11.74 -8.50 -13.44
CA TYR A 402 -12.39 -8.69 -12.15
C TYR A 402 -13.60 -9.64 -12.30
N SER A 403 -14.22 -10.03 -11.18
CA SER A 403 -15.44 -10.84 -11.22
C SER A 403 -16.52 -10.19 -12.08
N GLY A 404 -17.18 -10.99 -12.93
CA GLY A 404 -18.12 -10.48 -13.94
C GLY A 404 -17.47 -10.02 -15.25
N TYR A 405 -16.19 -10.35 -15.47
CA TYR A 405 -15.41 -9.92 -16.64
C TYR A 405 -16.08 -10.18 -17.99
N GLU A 406 -16.57 -11.39 -18.26
CA GLU A 406 -17.06 -11.74 -19.61
C GLU A 406 -18.15 -10.77 -20.09
N ASP A 407 -19.15 -10.52 -19.24
CA ASP A 407 -20.21 -9.55 -19.51
C ASP A 407 -19.72 -8.11 -19.44
N ALA A 408 -18.87 -7.76 -18.46
CA ALA A 408 -18.33 -6.42 -18.32
C ALA A 408 -17.53 -5.98 -19.54
N ALA A 409 -16.66 -6.84 -20.08
CA ALA A 409 -15.91 -6.56 -21.28
C ALA A 409 -16.80 -6.39 -22.50
N SER A 410 -17.88 -7.18 -22.62
CA SER A 410 -18.87 -7.00 -23.69
C SER A 410 -19.58 -5.66 -23.56
N ASN A 411 -20.13 -5.35 -22.39
CA ASN A 411 -20.85 -4.12 -22.11
C ASN A 411 -19.99 -2.87 -22.36
N LEU A 412 -18.74 -2.87 -21.87
CA LEU A 412 -17.81 -1.76 -22.06
C LEU A 412 -17.40 -1.58 -23.53
N ARG A 413 -17.27 -2.66 -24.30
CA ARG A 413 -16.98 -2.58 -25.75
C ARG A 413 -18.18 -2.05 -26.54
N GLU A 414 -19.39 -2.42 -26.16
CA GLU A 414 -20.62 -1.88 -26.76
C GLU A 414 -20.77 -0.39 -26.46
N GLU A 415 -20.49 0.01 -25.22
CA GLU A 415 -20.54 1.41 -24.80
C GLU A 415 -19.46 2.26 -25.49
N ALA A 416 -18.24 1.72 -25.65
CA ALA A 416 -17.19 2.36 -26.43
C ALA A 416 -17.60 2.53 -27.90
N LYS A 417 -18.26 1.53 -28.49
CA LYS A 417 -18.79 1.61 -29.85
C LYS A 417 -19.89 2.67 -29.97
N ALA A 418 -20.74 2.83 -28.96
CA ALA A 418 -21.72 3.91 -28.91
C ALA A 418 -21.07 5.31 -28.91
N HIS A 419 -19.85 5.41 -28.37
CA HIS A 419 -19.01 6.61 -28.42
C HIS A 419 -18.13 6.71 -29.70
N GLY A 420 -18.30 5.80 -30.67
CA GLY A 420 -17.52 5.80 -31.90
C GLY A 420 -16.09 5.26 -31.76
N ILE A 421 -15.77 4.58 -30.65
CA ILE A 421 -14.47 3.96 -30.40
C ILE A 421 -14.54 2.47 -30.72
N ASP A 422 -13.56 1.98 -31.47
CA ASP A 422 -13.40 0.55 -31.72
C ASP A 422 -13.12 -0.19 -30.39
N GLY A 423 -14.00 -1.11 -30.00
CA GLY A 423 -13.88 -1.89 -28.76
C GLY A 423 -12.59 -2.71 -28.66
N ARG A 424 -11.86 -2.94 -29.76
CA ARG A 424 -10.52 -3.55 -29.74
C ARG A 424 -9.46 -2.66 -29.09
N ARG A 425 -9.73 -1.36 -28.90
CA ARG A 425 -8.87 -0.44 -28.15
C ARG A 425 -9.02 -0.57 -26.63
N LEU A 426 -9.98 -1.35 -26.15
CA LEU A 426 -10.10 -1.74 -24.75
C LEU A 426 -9.42 -3.09 -24.54
N ILE A 427 -8.32 -3.09 -23.79
CA ILE A 427 -7.52 -4.26 -23.47
C ILE A 427 -7.84 -4.70 -22.04
N PHE A 428 -7.93 -6.00 -21.83
CA PHE A 428 -8.17 -6.62 -20.53
C PHE A 428 -7.07 -7.64 -20.26
N SER A 429 -6.60 -7.70 -19.01
CA SER A 429 -5.62 -8.70 -18.59
C SER A 429 -5.96 -9.28 -17.22
N GLU A 430 -5.64 -10.56 -17.03
CA GLU A 430 -5.78 -11.24 -15.75
C GLU A 430 -4.99 -10.54 -14.62
N LEU A 431 -5.47 -10.73 -13.39
CA LEU A 431 -4.75 -10.32 -12.19
C LEU A 431 -3.61 -11.30 -11.91
N VAL A 432 -2.37 -10.86 -12.07
CA VAL A 432 -1.18 -11.65 -11.72
C VAL A 432 -0.85 -11.55 -10.23
N LEU A 433 0.10 -12.36 -9.75
CA LEU A 433 0.57 -12.30 -8.37
C LEU A 433 1.01 -10.87 -8.02
N TRP A 434 0.74 -10.43 -6.79
CA TRP A 434 0.94 -9.03 -6.36
C TRP A 434 2.36 -8.50 -6.64
N ILE A 435 3.38 -9.36 -6.51
CA ILE A 435 4.79 -9.02 -6.73
C ILE A 435 5.09 -8.66 -8.19
N ASP A 436 4.42 -9.32 -9.12
CA ASP A 436 4.55 -9.10 -10.57
C ASP A 436 3.61 -7.99 -11.01
N HIS A 437 2.42 -7.91 -10.42
CA HIS A 437 1.38 -6.93 -10.78
C HIS A 437 1.92 -5.50 -10.76
N THR A 438 2.68 -5.11 -9.72
CA THR A 438 3.26 -3.76 -9.66
C THR A 438 4.31 -3.53 -10.74
N TYR A 439 5.15 -4.53 -11.05
CA TYR A 439 6.11 -4.44 -12.15
C TYR A 439 5.39 -4.29 -13.50
N MET A 440 4.35 -5.08 -13.75
CA MET A 440 3.58 -5.05 -15.00
C MET A 440 2.93 -3.69 -15.25
N LYS A 441 2.53 -2.97 -14.19
CA LYS A 441 1.99 -1.61 -14.31
C LYS A 441 2.94 -0.65 -15.00
N ARG A 442 4.27 -0.87 -14.91
CA ARG A 442 5.26 -0.07 -15.61
C ARG A 442 4.95 0.01 -17.11
N ALA A 443 4.31 -0.99 -17.72
CA ALA A 443 3.91 -0.95 -19.13
C ALA A 443 2.90 0.17 -19.47
N ALA A 444 2.11 0.66 -18.51
CA ALA A 444 1.19 1.77 -18.73
C ALA A 444 1.92 3.12 -18.81
N ASP A 445 1.49 4.00 -19.71
CA ASP A 445 2.05 5.34 -19.87
C ASP A 445 1.45 6.33 -18.86
N LEU A 446 0.13 6.24 -18.66
CA LEU A 446 -0.62 7.11 -17.77
C LEU A 446 -1.80 6.35 -17.15
N VAL A 447 -1.96 6.43 -15.84
CA VAL A 447 -3.12 5.88 -15.15
C VAL A 447 -4.21 6.94 -15.03
N LEU A 448 -5.42 6.52 -15.39
CA LEU A 448 -6.65 7.27 -15.29
C LEU A 448 -7.43 6.76 -14.07
N ASP A 449 -7.48 7.58 -13.02
CA ASP A 449 -8.18 7.26 -11.78
C ASP A 449 -9.71 7.36 -11.92
N THR A 450 -10.43 6.70 -11.02
CA THR A 450 -11.89 6.59 -11.06
C THR A 450 -12.60 7.62 -10.17
N SER A 451 -13.77 8.11 -10.61
CA SER A 451 -14.50 9.26 -10.02
C SER A 451 -15.36 8.94 -8.80
N LEU A 452 -16.04 7.78 -8.77
CA LEU A 452 -16.90 7.41 -7.63
C LEU A 452 -16.07 7.04 -6.41
N LYS A 453 -15.01 6.28 -6.65
CA LYS A 453 -14.04 5.85 -5.65
C LYS A 453 -12.67 5.74 -6.32
N ASN A 454 -11.66 6.42 -5.80
CA ASN A 454 -10.33 6.34 -6.40
C ASN A 454 -9.73 4.93 -6.27
N GLY A 455 -8.69 4.67 -7.07
CA GLY A 455 -7.69 3.67 -6.76
C GLY A 455 -7.10 3.98 -5.39
N HIS A 456 -7.12 2.99 -4.50
CA HIS A 456 -6.45 3.09 -3.21
C HIS A 456 -5.10 2.37 -3.37
N THR A 457 -5.05 1.08 -3.06
CA THR A 457 -3.87 0.23 -3.31
C THR A 457 -3.45 0.25 -4.78
N THR A 458 -4.40 0.10 -5.71
CA THR A 458 -4.10 -0.01 -7.15
C THR A 458 -3.41 1.22 -7.73
N MET A 459 -3.72 2.40 -7.19
CA MET A 459 -3.08 3.67 -7.56
C MET A 459 -1.71 3.80 -6.89
N ILE A 460 -1.59 3.48 -5.60
CA ILE A 460 -0.29 3.50 -4.90
C ILE A 460 0.70 2.55 -5.58
N ASP A 461 0.27 1.36 -6.00
CA ASP A 461 1.08 0.44 -6.79
C ASP A 461 1.57 1.12 -8.09
N ALA A 462 0.71 1.88 -8.80
CA ALA A 462 1.07 2.52 -10.07
C ALA A 462 2.09 3.64 -9.86
N LEU A 463 1.92 4.46 -8.82
CA LEU A 463 2.89 5.47 -8.41
C LEU A 463 4.21 4.81 -7.99
N CYS A 464 4.16 3.69 -7.27
CA CYS A 464 5.34 2.89 -6.92
C CYS A 464 6.04 2.37 -8.17
N ALA A 465 5.29 1.97 -9.19
CA ALA A 465 5.80 1.55 -10.50
C ALA A 465 6.36 2.72 -11.34
N GLY A 466 6.33 3.97 -10.86
CA GLY A 466 6.81 5.12 -11.63
C GLY A 466 5.84 5.58 -12.72
N VAL A 467 4.57 5.19 -12.64
CA VAL A 467 3.54 5.58 -13.61
C VAL A 467 2.72 6.76 -13.05
N PRO A 468 2.67 7.90 -13.76
CA PRO A 468 1.85 9.03 -13.36
C PRO A 468 0.36 8.68 -13.32
N VAL A 469 -0.37 9.32 -12.40
CA VAL A 469 -1.81 9.14 -12.22
C VAL A 469 -2.48 10.51 -12.31
N ILE A 470 -3.54 10.64 -13.11
CA ILE A 470 -4.46 11.79 -13.02
C ILE A 470 -5.64 11.38 -12.14
N THR A 471 -5.99 12.23 -11.19
CA THR A 471 -7.16 12.02 -10.32
C THR A 471 -8.12 13.19 -10.37
N LEU A 472 -9.41 12.89 -10.40
CA LEU A 472 -10.48 13.88 -10.27
C LEU A 472 -10.82 14.02 -8.79
N GLU A 473 -10.52 15.19 -8.22
CA GLU A 473 -10.81 15.48 -6.83
C GLU A 473 -12.32 15.61 -6.60
N GLY A 474 -12.84 14.81 -5.65
CA GLY A 474 -14.22 14.88 -5.22
C GLY A 474 -14.43 15.45 -3.82
N ALA A 475 -15.68 15.38 -3.36
CA ALA A 475 -16.12 15.92 -2.06
C ALA A 475 -16.02 14.91 -0.90
N ARG A 476 -15.57 13.67 -1.13
CA ARG A 476 -15.59 12.57 -0.15
C ARG A 476 -14.20 11.98 0.02
N MET A 477 -13.92 11.40 1.18
CA MET A 477 -12.65 10.71 1.40
C MET A 477 -12.34 9.65 0.34
N SER A 478 -13.35 8.88 -0.08
CA SER A 478 -13.22 7.81 -1.07
C SER A 478 -12.79 8.29 -2.46
N ASN A 479 -13.00 9.56 -2.80
CA ASN A 479 -12.59 10.20 -4.05
C ASN A 479 -11.61 11.37 -3.85
N ARG A 480 -10.87 11.34 -2.73
CA ARG A 480 -9.73 12.23 -2.44
C ARG A 480 -8.47 11.45 -2.05
N ALA A 481 -8.51 10.12 -2.12
CA ALA A 481 -7.34 9.28 -1.87
C ALA A 481 -6.23 9.56 -2.91
N GLY A 482 -6.62 9.80 -4.16
CA GLY A 482 -5.73 10.23 -5.23
C GLY A 482 -5.06 11.56 -4.94
N SER A 483 -5.86 12.58 -4.61
CA SER A 483 -5.34 13.91 -4.26
C SER A 483 -4.32 13.84 -3.13
N SER A 484 -4.62 13.06 -2.10
CA SER A 484 -3.73 12.89 -0.95
C SER A 484 -2.42 12.19 -1.31
N ALA A 485 -2.46 11.14 -2.13
CA ALA A 485 -1.26 10.45 -2.57
C ALA A 485 -0.37 11.32 -3.48
N LEU A 486 -0.98 12.05 -4.42
CA LEU A 486 -0.26 12.98 -5.29
C LEU A 486 0.34 14.14 -4.50
N HIS A 487 -0.37 14.70 -3.51
CA HIS A 487 0.18 15.70 -2.61
C HIS A 487 1.38 15.16 -1.81
N ALA A 488 1.31 13.92 -1.33
CA ALA A 488 2.41 13.29 -0.61
C ALA A 488 3.65 13.00 -1.48
N LEU A 489 3.54 13.11 -2.81
CA LEU A 489 4.65 13.03 -3.76
C LEU A 489 5.00 14.39 -4.40
N ASP A 490 4.40 15.50 -3.96
CA ASP A 490 4.54 16.82 -4.59
C ASP A 490 4.17 16.82 -6.09
N LEU A 491 3.03 16.21 -6.41
CA LEU A 491 2.46 16.08 -7.75
C LEU A 491 1.01 16.58 -7.81
N GLN A 492 0.65 17.57 -6.97
CA GLN A 492 -0.71 18.14 -6.92
C GLN A 492 -1.23 18.67 -8.26
N ASP A 493 -0.36 19.01 -9.22
CA ASP A 493 -0.76 19.43 -10.57
C ASP A 493 -1.50 18.33 -11.37
N LEU A 494 -1.41 17.07 -10.92
CA LEU A 494 -2.17 15.94 -11.48
C LEU A 494 -3.53 15.72 -10.79
N THR A 495 -3.88 16.57 -9.83
CA THR A 495 -5.19 16.61 -9.19
C THR A 495 -6.05 17.66 -9.88
N VAL A 496 -7.05 17.20 -10.62
CA VAL A 496 -7.95 18.06 -11.40
C VAL A 496 -9.31 18.20 -10.72
N ASN A 497 -10.04 19.26 -11.03
CA ASN A 497 -11.29 19.62 -10.35
C ASN A 497 -12.53 19.53 -11.25
N SER A 498 -12.36 19.12 -12.51
CA SER A 498 -13.47 18.90 -13.43
C SER A 498 -13.17 17.80 -14.45
N VAL A 499 -14.22 17.15 -14.96
CA VAL A 499 -14.09 16.15 -16.02
C VAL A 499 -13.45 16.75 -17.28
N LYS A 500 -13.74 18.01 -17.59
CA LYS A 500 -13.10 18.71 -18.72
C LYS A 500 -11.59 18.83 -18.53
N GLU A 501 -11.16 19.31 -17.36
CA GLU A 501 -9.74 19.42 -17.04
C GLU A 501 -9.04 18.05 -17.05
N TYR A 502 -9.72 17.02 -16.53
CA TYR A 502 -9.27 15.63 -16.58
C TYR A 502 -8.93 15.18 -18.00
N VAL A 503 -9.84 15.42 -18.96
CA VAL A 503 -9.62 15.10 -20.38
C VAL A 503 -8.48 15.94 -20.96
N GLU A 504 -8.46 17.25 -20.72
CA GLU A 504 -7.42 18.13 -21.28
C GLU A 504 -6.01 17.74 -20.80
N VAL A 505 -5.84 17.46 -19.50
CA VAL A 505 -4.55 17.04 -18.95
C VAL A 505 -4.13 15.68 -19.50
N ALA A 506 -5.04 14.71 -19.58
CA ALA A 506 -4.75 13.39 -20.13
C ALA A 506 -4.31 13.47 -21.60
N VAL A 507 -5.03 14.23 -22.42
CA VAL A 507 -4.70 14.44 -23.84
C VAL A 507 -3.39 15.21 -23.98
N TYR A 508 -3.16 16.23 -23.15
CA TYR A 508 -1.92 16.99 -23.16
C TYR A 508 -0.71 16.10 -22.90
N LEU A 509 -0.74 15.30 -21.82
CA LEU A 509 0.35 14.38 -21.48
C LEU A 509 0.57 13.32 -22.58
N ALA A 510 -0.49 12.79 -23.17
CA ALA A 510 -0.39 11.80 -24.22
C ALA A 510 0.13 12.33 -25.56
N THR A 511 0.00 13.63 -25.81
CA THR A 511 0.46 14.28 -27.05
C THR A 511 1.80 15.00 -26.90
N HIS A 512 2.28 15.21 -25.67
CA HIS A 512 3.53 15.91 -25.36
C HIS A 512 4.52 14.97 -24.66
N ASN A 513 5.11 14.03 -25.43
CA ASN A 513 6.01 13.01 -24.89
C ASN A 513 7.13 13.56 -24.00
N TYR A 514 7.74 14.70 -24.35
CA TYR A 514 8.77 15.32 -23.51
C TYR A 514 8.27 15.67 -22.09
N VAL A 515 7.05 16.19 -21.98
CA VAL A 515 6.44 16.52 -20.68
C VAL A 515 6.15 15.25 -19.91
N LEU A 516 5.56 14.24 -20.56
CA LEU A 516 5.29 12.96 -19.92
C LEU A 516 6.57 12.27 -19.42
N GLN A 517 7.64 12.24 -20.21
CA GLN A 517 8.91 11.63 -19.79
C GLN A 517 9.49 12.35 -18.57
N ARG A 518 9.44 13.69 -18.53
CA ARG A 518 9.87 14.45 -17.33
C ARG A 518 9.01 14.14 -16.12
N LEU A 519 7.69 14.07 -16.31
CA LEU A 519 6.77 13.73 -15.23
C LEU A 519 7.03 12.32 -14.71
N ARG A 520 7.27 11.34 -15.59
CA ARG A 520 7.64 9.97 -15.19
C ARG A 520 8.92 9.95 -14.38
N GLN A 521 9.98 10.61 -14.85
CA GLN A 521 11.23 10.75 -14.10
C GLN A 521 10.99 11.37 -12.73
N GLN A 522 10.14 12.39 -12.65
CA GLN A 522 9.76 13.01 -11.38
C GLN A 522 9.02 12.01 -10.45
N VAL A 523 8.06 11.21 -10.96
CA VAL A 523 7.41 10.16 -10.15
C VAL A 523 8.43 9.13 -9.67
N GLU A 524 9.33 8.67 -10.54
CA GLU A 524 10.35 7.67 -10.24
C GLU A 524 11.40 8.15 -9.22
N GLN A 525 11.72 9.45 -9.22
CA GLN A 525 12.59 10.08 -8.24
C GLN A 525 11.85 10.34 -6.92
N ASN A 526 10.63 10.86 -6.99
CA ASN A 526 9.85 11.23 -5.81
C ASN A 526 9.45 10.01 -5.01
N ARG A 527 9.14 8.86 -5.65
CA ARG A 527 8.81 7.62 -4.93
C ARG A 527 9.91 7.13 -3.97
N LEU A 528 11.17 7.54 -4.18
CA LEU A 528 12.31 7.14 -3.34
C LEU A 528 12.61 8.12 -2.20
N THR A 529 12.14 9.35 -2.29
CA THR A 529 12.58 10.46 -1.41
C THR A 529 11.43 11.13 -0.67
N TYR A 530 10.22 11.08 -1.21
CA TYR A 530 9.03 11.70 -0.63
C TYR A 530 8.28 10.78 0.35
N PRO A 531 7.49 11.35 1.26
CA PRO A 531 6.93 10.61 2.38
C PRO A 531 5.94 9.48 2.03
N LEU A 532 5.37 9.44 0.82
CA LEU A 532 4.34 8.45 0.47
C LEU A 532 4.79 7.00 0.70
N PHE A 533 6.05 6.68 0.40
CA PHE A 533 6.59 5.31 0.52
C PHE A 533 7.54 5.12 1.72
N ASP A 534 7.63 6.12 2.61
CA ASP A 534 8.45 6.05 3.82
C ASP A 534 7.65 5.43 4.98
N THR A 535 7.60 4.10 5.01
CA THR A 535 6.87 3.31 6.02
C THR A 535 7.38 3.55 7.44
N ALA A 536 8.67 3.84 7.63
CA ALA A 536 9.25 4.11 8.95
C ALA A 536 8.79 5.45 9.51
N LYS A 537 8.84 6.50 8.69
CA LYS A 537 8.32 7.81 9.05
C LYS A 537 6.81 7.75 9.26
N TYR A 538 6.09 7.04 8.39
CA TYR A 538 4.66 6.77 8.58
C TYR A 538 4.41 6.14 9.95
N THR A 539 5.13 5.07 10.29
CA THR A 539 4.96 4.34 11.55
C THR A 539 5.17 5.24 12.76
N SER A 540 6.20 6.09 12.73
CA SER A 540 6.47 7.06 13.80
C SER A 540 5.33 8.07 13.95
N LYS A 541 4.77 8.57 12.83
CA LYS A 541 3.65 9.53 12.84
C LYS A 541 2.31 8.89 13.20
N PHE A 542 2.11 7.63 12.84
CA PHE A 542 0.99 6.82 13.30
C PHE A 542 1.06 6.64 14.82
N GLU A 543 2.20 6.20 15.35
CA GLU A 543 2.40 6.02 16.79
C GLU A 543 2.17 7.33 17.56
N GLU A 544 2.73 8.45 17.08
CA GLU A 544 2.50 9.78 17.66
C GLU A 544 1.00 10.10 17.73
N SER A 545 0.26 9.87 16.64
CA SER A 545 -1.18 10.16 16.57
C SER A 545 -2.01 9.27 17.51
N ILE A 546 -1.68 7.98 17.57
CA ILE A 546 -2.33 7.03 18.49
C ILE A 546 -2.01 7.39 19.95
N LYS A 547 -0.76 7.79 20.26
CA LYS A 547 -0.38 8.29 21.58
C LYS A 547 -1.20 9.52 21.95
N VAL A 548 -1.41 10.48 21.05
CA VAL A 548 -2.24 11.66 21.33
C VAL A 548 -3.70 11.26 21.60
N ALA A 549 -4.28 10.35 20.81
CA ALA A 549 -5.63 9.84 21.06
C ALA A 549 -5.75 9.21 22.46
N TRP A 550 -4.75 8.40 22.86
CA TRP A 550 -4.66 7.86 24.21
C TRP A 550 -4.52 8.94 25.28
N GLN A 551 -3.64 9.93 25.11
CA GLN A 551 -3.44 10.99 26.10
C GLN A 551 -4.70 11.84 26.31
N VAL A 552 -5.46 12.12 25.25
CA VAL A 552 -6.74 12.83 25.35
C VAL A 552 -7.73 12.02 26.18
N LYS A 553 -7.81 10.70 25.98
CA LYS A 553 -8.69 9.82 26.77
C LYS A 553 -8.19 9.69 28.21
N LYS A 554 -6.90 9.43 28.40
CA LYS A 554 -6.24 9.32 29.71
C LYS A 554 -6.49 10.56 30.57
N SER A 555 -6.34 11.76 29.99
CA SER A 555 -6.58 13.02 30.69
C SER A 555 -8.03 13.15 31.14
N ARG A 556 -9.00 12.74 30.30
CA ARG A 556 -10.43 12.72 30.68
C ARG A 556 -10.72 11.75 31.82
N LEU A 557 -10.16 10.53 31.76
CA LEU A 557 -10.32 9.50 32.79
C LEU A 557 -9.72 9.95 34.14
N LEU A 558 -8.62 10.70 34.13
CA LEU A 558 -7.98 11.20 35.35
C LEU A 558 -8.67 12.45 35.93
N ALA A 559 -9.30 13.28 35.09
CA ALA A 559 -9.91 14.55 35.51
C ALA A 559 -11.37 14.41 35.98
N GLY A 560 -12.01 13.24 35.80
CA GLY A 560 -13.40 12.99 36.22
C GLY A 560 -14.44 13.92 35.57
N GLY A 561 -14.15 14.50 34.39
CA GLY A 561 -14.96 15.56 33.79
C GLY A 561 -14.93 15.65 32.26
N SER A 562 -16.07 16.04 31.69
CA SER A 562 -16.32 16.17 30.23
C SER A 562 -15.75 17.47 29.66
N ALA A 563 -14.53 17.41 29.12
CA ALA A 563 -14.00 18.47 28.26
C ALA A 563 -14.37 18.21 26.78
N ARG A 564 -15.25 19.06 26.24
CA ARG A 564 -15.61 19.15 24.81
C ARG A 564 -14.54 19.95 24.05
N GLY A 565 -13.82 19.29 23.15
CA GLY A 565 -12.90 19.85 22.13
C GLY A 565 -12.50 18.70 21.20
N MET A 566 -13.01 18.65 19.96
CA MET A 566 -12.59 19.30 18.70
C MET A 566 -11.31 18.66 18.13
N HIS A 567 -11.34 18.36 16.83
CA HIS A 567 -10.41 17.52 16.06
C HIS A 567 -8.95 17.59 16.52
N ILE A 568 -8.27 16.45 16.54
CA ILE A 568 -6.89 16.35 17.00
C ILE A 568 -5.96 16.52 15.79
N PHE A 569 -5.19 17.60 15.79
CA PHE A 569 -4.05 17.81 14.92
C PHE A 569 -2.77 17.54 15.73
N PRO A 570 -2.06 16.43 15.53
CA PRO A 570 -0.72 16.25 16.09
C PRO A 570 0.17 17.42 15.66
N SER A 571 1.10 17.84 16.51
CA SER A 571 1.86 19.07 16.27
C SER A 571 2.61 19.02 14.93
N ARG A 572 2.63 20.15 14.20
CA ARG A 572 3.45 20.36 12.99
C ARG A 572 4.96 20.49 13.29
N ALA A 573 5.43 20.06 14.46
CA ALA A 573 6.86 20.10 14.76
C ALA A 573 7.61 19.30 13.68
N SER A 574 8.31 20.04 12.82
CA SER A 574 9.29 19.51 11.89
C SER A 574 10.44 18.96 12.72
N THR A 575 10.28 17.73 13.17
CA THR A 575 11.43 16.87 13.45
C THR A 575 11.84 16.31 12.10
N THR A 576 12.96 16.79 11.58
CA THR A 576 13.78 16.07 10.61
C THR A 576 14.14 14.73 11.23
N VAL A 577 13.31 13.73 10.98
CA VAL A 577 13.63 12.33 11.27
C VAL A 577 14.37 11.82 10.05
N THR A 578 15.65 11.57 10.25
CA THR A 578 16.55 10.89 9.31
C THR A 578 15.99 9.51 8.92
N PRO A 579 16.05 9.11 7.64
CA PRO A 579 15.79 7.74 7.23
C PRO A 579 16.74 6.80 7.97
N ARG A 580 16.19 5.84 8.72
CA ARG A 580 16.98 4.73 9.28
C ARG A 580 17.16 3.67 8.22
N ASN A 581 18.38 3.13 8.15
CA ASN A 581 18.69 1.92 7.39
C ASN A 581 17.80 0.76 7.81
N PHE A 582 17.02 0.25 6.88
CA PHE A 582 16.51 -1.10 7.00
C PHE A 582 17.64 -2.08 6.64
N PRO A 583 17.89 -3.11 7.45
CA PRO A 583 18.42 -4.34 6.91
C PRO A 583 17.35 -4.86 5.94
N VAL A 584 17.66 -4.88 4.65
CA VAL A 584 16.98 -5.81 3.73
C VAL A 584 17.19 -7.18 4.36
N LEU A 585 16.13 -7.78 4.89
CA LEU A 585 16.12 -9.20 5.15
C LEU A 585 16.15 -9.86 3.77
N SER A 586 17.35 -9.93 3.20
CA SER A 586 17.69 -10.91 2.17
C SER A 586 17.18 -12.23 2.71
N ALA A 587 16.36 -12.90 1.89
CA ALA A 587 16.12 -14.31 2.03
C ALA A 587 17.49 -14.99 2.05
N LYS A 588 18.03 -15.23 3.25
CA LYS A 588 19.18 -16.11 3.38
C LYS A 588 18.74 -17.48 2.88
N SER A 589 19.55 -17.98 1.96
CA SER A 589 19.55 -19.27 1.28
C SER A 589 18.48 -19.49 0.21
N ASP A 590 18.60 -18.79 -0.92
CA ASP A 590 18.37 -19.44 -2.21
C ASP A 590 19.75 -19.62 -2.88
N HIS A 591 20.18 -20.87 -2.97
CA HIS A 591 21.31 -21.25 -3.81
C HIS A 591 20.92 -20.95 -5.27
N HIS A 592 21.52 -19.94 -5.88
CA HIS A 592 21.36 -19.63 -7.30
C HIS A 592 22.53 -20.21 -8.10
N ASP A 593 22.35 -21.43 -8.61
CA ASP A 593 23.22 -22.04 -9.62
C ASP A 593 23.07 -21.40 -11.03
N GLN A 594 22.50 -20.19 -11.15
CA GLN A 594 22.21 -19.52 -12.43
C GLN A 594 22.62 -18.04 -12.52
N ASP A 595 23.24 -17.45 -11.50
CA ASP A 595 23.77 -16.08 -11.61
C ASP A 595 25.13 -16.10 -12.32
N GLU A 596 25.22 -15.45 -13.48
CA GLU A 596 26.43 -15.43 -14.32
C GLU A 596 27.65 -14.83 -13.62
N TYR A 597 27.46 -13.81 -12.78
CA TYR A 597 28.52 -13.21 -11.98
C TYR A 597 29.01 -14.18 -10.90
N ALA A 598 28.08 -14.80 -10.17
CA ALA A 598 28.43 -15.81 -9.17
C ALA A 598 29.13 -17.02 -9.80
N VAL A 599 28.68 -17.46 -10.99
CA VAL A 599 29.32 -18.55 -11.74
C VAL A 599 30.71 -18.16 -12.22
N ARG A 600 30.92 -16.93 -12.71
CA ARG A 600 32.24 -16.42 -13.12
C ARG A 600 33.21 -16.39 -11.94
N VAL A 601 32.77 -15.87 -10.79
CA VAL A 601 33.56 -15.84 -9.55
C VAL A 601 33.88 -17.27 -9.09
N GLN A 602 32.87 -18.15 -9.07
CA GLN A 602 33.05 -19.54 -8.65
C GLN A 602 34.06 -20.29 -9.52
N ARG A 603 34.03 -20.10 -10.85
CA ARG A 603 35.02 -20.69 -11.77
C ARG A 603 36.44 -20.21 -11.50
N ALA A 604 36.64 -18.93 -11.24
CA ALA A 604 37.96 -18.39 -10.90
C ALA A 604 38.47 -18.94 -9.56
N LEU A 605 37.59 -19.08 -8.57
CA LEU A 605 37.92 -19.70 -7.28
C LEU A 605 38.29 -21.19 -7.43
N GLU A 606 37.55 -21.94 -8.26
CA GLU A 606 37.86 -23.35 -8.58
C GLU A 606 39.18 -23.51 -9.33
N ALA A 607 39.52 -22.54 -10.20
CA ALA A 607 40.81 -22.46 -10.90
C ALA A 607 41.96 -21.94 -10.03
N GLN A 608 41.71 -21.56 -8.77
CA GLN A 608 42.68 -20.95 -7.86
C GLN A 608 43.30 -19.64 -8.38
N GLU A 609 42.54 -18.89 -9.19
CA GLU A 609 42.96 -17.58 -9.69
C GLU A 609 42.81 -16.51 -8.59
N ALA A 610 43.75 -15.55 -8.55
CA ALA A 610 43.66 -14.43 -7.62
C ALA A 610 42.67 -13.40 -8.13
N ILE A 611 41.57 -13.19 -7.41
CA ILE A 611 40.56 -12.18 -7.77
C ILE A 611 41.00 -10.82 -7.23
N GLN A 612 41.05 -9.80 -8.09
CA GLN A 612 41.32 -8.41 -7.72
C GLN A 612 40.24 -7.50 -8.31
N LEU A 613 39.73 -6.56 -7.51
CA LEU A 613 38.58 -5.71 -7.91
C LEU A 613 38.98 -4.24 -8.05
N HIS A 614 38.64 -3.64 -9.17
CA HIS A 614 38.73 -2.20 -9.41
C HIS A 614 37.33 -1.60 -9.31
N ILE A 615 37.00 -1.02 -8.15
CA ILE A 615 35.70 -0.41 -7.88
C ILE A 615 35.64 0.99 -8.52
N GLY A 616 34.65 1.23 -9.39
CA GLY A 616 34.48 2.48 -10.15
C GLY A 616 35.50 2.66 -11.27
N GLY A 617 36.14 1.57 -11.72
CA GLY A 617 37.22 1.65 -12.69
C GLY A 617 36.76 2.01 -14.10
N HIS A 618 37.53 2.85 -14.80
CA HIS A 618 37.24 3.23 -16.19
C HIS A 618 38.29 2.71 -17.21
N VAL A 619 39.34 2.06 -16.71
CA VAL A 619 40.46 1.53 -17.50
C VAL A 619 40.59 0.04 -17.22
N THR A 620 40.42 -0.78 -18.26
CA THR A 620 40.54 -2.24 -18.17
C THR A 620 41.97 -2.65 -17.88
N HIS A 621 42.15 -3.71 -17.10
CA HIS A 621 43.44 -4.28 -16.78
C HIS A 621 43.33 -5.81 -16.72
N PRO A 622 44.31 -6.57 -17.24
CA PRO A 622 44.20 -8.04 -17.31
C PRO A 622 44.03 -8.70 -15.93
N ASP A 623 44.66 -8.16 -14.90
CA ASP A 623 44.61 -8.72 -13.54
C ASP A 623 43.49 -8.16 -12.63
N TRP A 624 42.74 -7.13 -13.07
CA TRP A 624 41.73 -6.46 -12.23
C TRP A 624 40.36 -6.47 -12.91
N TRP A 625 39.34 -6.91 -12.18
CA TRP A 625 37.95 -6.87 -12.63
C TRP A 625 37.28 -5.58 -12.22
N ILE A 626 36.65 -4.91 -13.17
CA ILE A 626 35.95 -3.66 -12.91
C ILE A 626 34.57 -3.95 -12.31
N VAL A 627 34.31 -3.35 -11.15
CA VAL A 627 33.01 -3.35 -10.51
C VAL A 627 32.47 -1.93 -10.53
N ASP A 628 31.35 -1.71 -11.19
CA ASP A 628 30.72 -0.39 -11.25
C ASP A 628 29.20 -0.55 -11.10
N ALA A 629 28.54 0.44 -10.51
CA ALA A 629 27.09 0.45 -10.43
C ALA A 629 26.44 0.84 -11.78
N ASN A 630 27.19 1.55 -12.62
CA ASN A 630 26.77 1.91 -13.96
C ASN A 630 27.24 0.82 -14.94
N ASP A 631 26.31 0.33 -15.75
CA ASP A 631 26.63 -0.60 -16.82
C ASP A 631 27.50 0.08 -17.90
N GLY A 632 28.40 -0.68 -18.51
CA GLY A 632 29.26 -0.21 -19.58
C GLY A 632 30.14 -1.31 -20.15
N ASP A 633 30.55 -1.16 -21.41
CA ASP A 633 31.31 -2.16 -22.20
C ASP A 633 32.62 -2.65 -21.55
N ARG A 634 33.10 -1.96 -20.52
CA ARG A 634 34.35 -2.23 -19.79
C ARG A 634 34.14 -2.76 -18.39
N VAL A 635 32.90 -2.80 -17.91
CA VAL A 635 32.53 -3.20 -16.55
C VAL A 635 32.38 -4.72 -16.52
N ASP A 636 33.13 -5.38 -15.66
CA ASP A 636 33.06 -6.84 -15.51
C ASP A 636 31.85 -7.28 -14.68
N PHE A 637 31.47 -6.44 -13.71
CA PHE A 637 30.39 -6.69 -12.75
C PHE A 637 29.58 -5.42 -12.52
N VAL A 638 28.32 -5.41 -12.97
CA VAL A 638 27.40 -4.30 -12.73
C VAL A 638 26.76 -4.49 -11.35
N MET A 639 27.36 -3.91 -10.32
CA MET A 639 26.90 -4.01 -8.94
C MET A 639 27.34 -2.80 -8.12
N ARG A 640 26.59 -2.52 -7.05
CA ARG A 640 26.92 -1.42 -6.16
C ARG A 640 28.14 -1.79 -5.33
N MET A 641 29.08 -0.85 -5.16
CA MET A 641 30.27 -1.05 -4.30
C MET A 641 29.94 -1.44 -2.85
N ALA A 642 28.73 -1.15 -2.38
CA ALA A 642 28.24 -1.50 -1.04
C ALA A 642 27.61 -2.91 -0.96
N ASN A 643 27.50 -3.63 -2.07
CA ASN A 643 26.90 -4.95 -2.16
C ASN A 643 27.59 -5.78 -3.25
N LEU A 644 28.67 -6.47 -2.86
CA LEU A 644 29.49 -7.33 -3.71
C LEU A 644 29.00 -8.77 -3.65
N TYR A 645 27.69 -8.97 -3.88
CA TYR A 645 26.99 -10.23 -3.60
C TYR A 645 27.55 -11.43 -4.38
N ALA A 646 28.10 -11.20 -5.58
CA ALA A 646 28.69 -12.26 -6.41
C ALA A 646 29.99 -12.82 -5.81
N PHE A 647 30.61 -12.09 -4.87
CA PHE A 647 31.87 -12.44 -4.24
C PHE A 647 31.60 -13.04 -2.86
N PRO A 648 31.91 -14.33 -2.65
CA PRO A 648 31.82 -14.96 -1.34
C PRO A 648 32.73 -14.29 -0.30
N ASP A 649 32.47 -14.55 0.97
CA ASP A 649 33.36 -14.09 2.04
C ASP A 649 34.79 -14.59 1.79
N ASN A 650 35.78 -13.74 2.05
CA ASN A 650 37.20 -14.08 1.93
C ASN A 650 37.67 -14.56 0.54
N SER A 651 36.98 -14.17 -0.54
CA SER A 651 37.27 -14.60 -1.91
C SER A 651 38.19 -13.67 -2.71
N VAL A 652 38.30 -12.41 -2.31
CA VAL A 652 39.02 -11.35 -3.03
C VAL A 652 40.41 -11.13 -2.44
N SER A 653 41.43 -11.03 -3.28
CA SER A 653 42.81 -10.83 -2.85
C SER A 653 43.20 -9.36 -2.67
N ALA A 654 42.66 -8.48 -3.50
CA ALA A 654 42.87 -7.04 -3.42
C ALA A 654 41.66 -6.25 -3.95
N ILE A 655 41.40 -5.08 -3.35
CA ILE A 655 40.44 -4.09 -3.82
C ILE A 655 41.20 -2.79 -4.09
N TYR A 656 40.99 -2.20 -5.25
CA TYR A 656 41.40 -0.85 -5.62
C TYR A 656 40.14 -0.02 -5.85
N ALA A 657 39.97 1.06 -5.09
CA ALA A 657 38.82 1.93 -5.15
C ALA A 657 39.30 3.38 -5.25
N SER A 658 39.11 4.00 -6.41
CA SER A 658 39.61 5.34 -6.70
C SER A 658 38.45 6.29 -6.90
N HIS A 659 38.34 7.28 -6.02
CA HIS A 659 37.35 8.35 -6.10
C HIS A 659 35.89 7.88 -6.17
N VAL A 660 35.57 6.84 -5.39
CA VAL A 660 34.21 6.31 -5.25
C VAL A 660 33.63 6.47 -3.85
N LEU A 661 34.47 6.43 -2.82
CA LEU A 661 34.01 6.35 -1.42
C LEU A 661 33.42 7.68 -0.93
N GLU A 662 33.85 8.80 -1.51
CA GLU A 662 33.32 10.14 -1.24
C GLU A 662 31.86 10.32 -1.66
N HIS A 663 31.33 9.45 -2.54
CA HIS A 663 29.93 9.44 -2.94
C HIS A 663 29.01 8.76 -1.92
N CYS A 664 29.58 8.09 -0.91
CA CYS A 664 28.82 7.52 0.21
C CYS A 664 28.46 8.59 1.25
N THR A 665 27.27 8.48 1.82
CA THR A 665 26.92 9.24 3.02
C THR A 665 27.67 8.71 4.27
N HIS A 666 28.20 9.62 5.09
CA HIS A 666 28.80 9.25 6.39
C HIS A 666 27.77 9.20 7.53
N GLY A 667 26.71 10.02 7.45
CA GLY A 667 25.66 10.14 8.47
C GLY A 667 24.39 9.35 8.15
N VAL A 668 23.64 9.77 7.11
CA VAL A 668 22.37 9.15 6.73
C VAL A 668 22.63 7.78 6.11
N GLY A 669 22.28 6.71 6.81
CA GLY A 669 22.43 5.36 6.30
C GLY A 669 23.85 4.79 6.31
N HIS A 670 24.80 5.47 6.96
CA HIS A 670 26.15 4.95 7.22
C HIS A 670 26.81 4.25 6.02
N GLU A 671 26.60 4.76 4.80
CA GLU A 671 27.02 4.10 3.55
C GLU A 671 28.54 3.88 3.53
N VAL A 672 29.33 4.82 4.07
CA VAL A 672 30.79 4.66 4.18
C VAL A 672 31.15 3.41 4.99
N GLU A 673 30.53 3.21 6.15
CA GLU A 673 30.81 2.03 6.99
C GLU A 673 30.27 0.74 6.38
N ALA A 674 29.09 0.78 5.77
CA ALA A 674 28.49 -0.38 5.13
C ALA A 674 29.35 -0.85 3.95
N THR A 675 29.77 0.07 3.08
CA THR A 675 30.67 -0.20 1.95
C THR A 675 32.00 -0.78 2.43
N LEU A 676 32.64 -0.17 3.44
CA LEU A 676 33.92 -0.68 3.95
C LEU A 676 33.77 -2.06 4.63
N ARG A 677 32.66 -2.33 5.33
CA ARG A 677 32.38 -3.68 5.87
C ARG A 677 32.19 -4.70 4.76
N GLU A 678 31.54 -4.32 3.66
CA GLU A 678 31.37 -5.21 2.52
C GLU A 678 32.69 -5.50 1.82
N TRP A 679 33.55 -4.50 1.65
CA TRP A 679 34.90 -4.68 1.13
C TRP A 679 35.74 -5.57 2.03
N HIS A 680 35.64 -5.40 3.35
CA HIS A 680 36.29 -6.27 4.33
C HIS A 680 35.77 -7.71 4.23
N ARG A 681 34.45 -7.92 4.14
CA ARG A 681 33.81 -9.24 4.02
C ARG A 681 34.38 -10.05 2.86
N VAL A 682 34.48 -9.44 1.68
CA VAL A 682 34.93 -10.16 0.47
C VAL A 682 36.44 -10.34 0.45
N LEU A 683 37.22 -9.46 1.07
CA LEU A 683 38.67 -9.59 1.14
C LEU A 683 39.06 -10.80 1.99
N ARG A 684 39.97 -11.63 1.47
CA ARG A 684 40.59 -12.71 2.25
C ARG A 684 41.34 -12.16 3.45
N PRO A 685 41.65 -12.98 4.47
CA PRO A 685 42.50 -12.54 5.57
C PRO A 685 43.83 -12.01 5.06
N ASN A 686 44.23 -10.81 5.52
CA ASN A 686 45.38 -10.03 5.02
C ASN A 686 45.28 -9.56 3.56
N GLY A 687 44.09 -9.62 2.96
CA GLY A 687 43.76 -9.02 1.67
C GLY A 687 44.02 -7.52 1.68
N GLN A 688 44.33 -6.97 0.50
CA GLN A 688 44.80 -5.58 0.39
C GLN A 688 43.67 -4.65 -0.05
N LEU A 689 43.52 -3.51 0.63
CA LEU A 689 42.65 -2.42 0.20
C LEU A 689 43.51 -1.21 -0.16
N PHE A 690 43.35 -0.73 -1.39
CA PHE A 690 43.94 0.51 -1.88
C PHE A 690 42.80 1.47 -2.14
N VAL A 691 42.68 2.52 -1.31
CA VAL A 691 41.61 3.52 -1.42
C VAL A 691 42.20 4.89 -1.71
N ALA A 692 41.64 5.55 -2.73
CA ALA A 692 41.94 6.94 -3.04
C ALA A 692 40.65 7.77 -2.97
N VAL A 693 40.74 8.92 -2.31
CA VAL A 693 39.65 9.89 -2.15
C VAL A 693 40.22 11.32 -2.26
N PRO A 694 39.40 12.34 -2.52
CA PRO A 694 39.86 13.73 -2.51
C PRO A 694 40.37 14.09 -1.11
N ASP A 695 41.59 14.61 -1.01
CA ASP A 695 42.17 15.08 0.27
C ASP A 695 41.49 16.40 0.64
N LEU A 696 40.45 16.31 1.48
CA LEU A 696 39.62 17.45 1.86
C LEU A 696 40.46 18.53 2.55
N PHE A 697 41.46 18.15 3.33
CA PHE A 697 42.32 19.12 4.03
C PHE A 697 43.16 19.93 3.05
N VAL A 698 43.80 19.26 2.08
CA VAL A 698 44.58 19.94 1.03
C VAL A 698 43.65 20.79 0.15
N LEU A 699 42.52 20.24 -0.28
CA LEU A 699 41.57 20.94 -1.14
C LEU A 699 40.96 22.17 -0.45
N ALA A 700 40.58 22.06 0.82
CA ALA A 700 40.10 23.19 1.61
C ALA A 700 41.17 24.27 1.76
N SER A 701 42.44 23.87 2.00
CA SER A 701 43.58 24.79 2.10
C SER A 701 43.82 25.57 0.80
N LEU A 702 43.71 24.90 -0.35
CA LEU A 702 43.79 25.54 -1.66
C LEU A 702 42.56 26.43 -1.93
N PHE A 703 41.36 25.98 -1.55
CA PHE A 703 40.12 26.73 -1.77
C PHE A 703 40.09 28.06 -1.03
N VAL A 704 40.61 28.11 0.21
CA VAL A 704 40.67 29.34 1.02
C VAL A 704 41.89 30.21 0.72
N ASN A 705 42.84 29.74 -0.10
CA ASN A 705 44.02 30.54 -0.47
C ASN A 705 43.65 31.64 -1.47
N GLU A 706 43.65 32.89 -1.01
CA GLU A 706 43.30 34.06 -1.81
C GLU A 706 44.27 34.33 -2.98
N SER A 707 45.50 33.79 -2.94
CA SER A 707 46.45 33.92 -4.05
C SER A 707 46.08 33.07 -5.27
N ILE A 708 45.18 32.09 -5.11
CA ILE A 708 44.73 31.22 -6.20
C ILE A 708 43.61 31.92 -6.99
N PRO A 709 43.70 31.99 -8.33
CA PRO A 709 42.67 32.61 -9.17
C PRO A 709 41.27 32.05 -8.89
N HIS A 710 40.25 32.92 -8.93
CA HIS A 710 38.85 32.53 -8.67
C HIS A 710 38.37 31.36 -9.55
N ARG A 711 38.83 31.29 -10.81
CA ARG A 711 38.52 30.21 -11.73
C ARG A 711 39.02 28.86 -11.20
N ASP A 712 40.25 28.82 -10.71
CA ASP A 712 40.87 27.61 -10.18
C ASP A 712 40.20 27.22 -8.85
N ARG A 713 39.85 28.19 -8.00
CA ARG A 713 39.06 27.95 -6.78
C ARG A 713 37.67 27.40 -7.08
N ALA A 714 37.01 27.84 -8.16
CA ALA A 714 35.74 27.28 -8.61
C ALA A 714 35.87 25.83 -9.09
N TRP A 715 36.99 25.49 -9.73
CA TRP A 715 37.28 24.10 -10.10
C TRP A 715 37.68 23.24 -8.89
N ILE A 716 38.43 23.77 -7.93
CA ILE A 716 38.70 23.07 -6.66
C ILE A 716 37.38 22.80 -5.91
N MET A 717 36.44 23.75 -5.92
CA MET A 717 35.10 23.55 -5.37
C MET A 717 34.38 22.36 -6.03
N THR A 718 34.49 22.18 -7.34
CA THR A 718 33.89 21.01 -8.02
C THR A 718 34.54 19.70 -7.56
N ILE A 719 35.81 19.69 -7.18
CA ILE A 719 36.43 18.47 -6.61
C ILE A 719 35.96 18.22 -5.18
N ILE A 720 35.70 19.27 -4.40
CA ILE A 720 35.22 19.12 -3.02
C ILE A 720 33.78 18.58 -2.98
N PHE A 721 32.91 19.03 -3.88
CA PHE A 721 31.48 18.72 -3.85
C PHE A 721 31.02 17.73 -4.94
N GLY A 722 31.94 17.20 -5.74
CA GLY A 722 31.64 16.45 -6.97
C GLY A 722 31.36 17.40 -8.15
N GLY A 723 31.52 16.89 -9.36
CA GLY A 723 31.27 17.67 -10.58
C GLY A 723 29.78 17.97 -10.80
N GLN A 724 28.89 17.27 -10.09
CA GLN A 724 27.43 17.40 -10.15
C GLN A 724 26.88 17.27 -11.57
N THR A 725 27.56 16.51 -12.44
CA THR A 725 27.08 16.27 -13.80
C THR A 725 25.92 15.29 -13.85
N ASP A 726 25.76 14.47 -12.81
CA ASP A 726 24.61 13.60 -12.56
C ASP A 726 24.44 13.31 -11.05
N VAL A 727 23.50 12.42 -10.70
CA VAL A 727 23.18 12.06 -9.30
C VAL A 727 24.26 11.23 -8.60
N TYR A 728 25.19 10.64 -9.37
CA TYR A 728 26.29 9.83 -8.86
C TYR A 728 27.56 10.67 -8.68
N ASP A 729 27.75 11.73 -9.46
CA ASP A 729 28.86 12.69 -9.35
C ASP A 729 28.65 13.76 -8.25
N ILE A 730 28.24 13.32 -7.05
CA ILE A 730 28.06 14.19 -5.88
C ILE A 730 28.89 13.65 -4.72
N HIS A 731 29.81 14.46 -4.19
CA HIS A 731 30.60 14.08 -3.02
C HIS A 731 29.80 14.40 -1.75
N LYS A 732 29.43 13.37 -1.00
CA LYS A 732 28.58 13.46 0.20
C LYS A 732 29.38 13.45 1.51
N VAL A 733 30.66 13.10 1.42
CA VAL A 733 31.63 13.11 2.53
C VAL A 733 32.99 13.53 1.98
N GLY A 734 33.77 14.25 2.78
CA GLY A 734 35.16 14.52 2.49
C GLY A 734 36.06 13.93 3.56
N PHE A 735 37.25 13.51 3.16
CA PHE A 735 38.18 12.79 4.03
C PHE A 735 39.48 13.57 4.18
N ASP A 736 39.99 13.63 5.41
CA ASP A 736 41.41 13.75 5.65
C ASP A 736 41.98 12.40 6.10
N GLU A 737 43.29 12.33 6.29
CA GLU A 737 43.98 11.08 6.66
C GLU A 737 43.45 10.48 7.97
N ALA A 738 43.13 11.31 8.97
CA ALA A 738 42.64 10.84 10.26
C ALA A 738 41.20 10.31 10.19
N ILE A 739 40.32 11.00 9.43
CA ILE A 739 38.93 10.59 9.24
C ILE A 739 38.87 9.30 8.43
N LEU A 740 39.65 9.18 7.36
CA LEU A 740 39.70 7.96 6.56
C LEU A 740 40.24 6.79 7.39
N ALA A 741 41.31 7.01 8.15
CA ALA A 741 41.86 6.00 9.06
C ALA A 741 40.83 5.53 10.09
N PHE A 742 40.07 6.44 10.69
CA PHE A 742 39.01 6.11 11.63
C PHE A 742 37.98 5.14 11.04
N PHE A 743 37.47 5.40 9.83
CA PHE A 743 36.47 4.53 9.20
C PHE A 743 37.05 3.16 8.80
N LEU A 744 38.29 3.14 8.30
CA LEU A 744 38.99 1.90 7.95
C LEU A 744 39.23 1.03 9.20
N GLU A 745 39.77 1.59 10.28
CA GLU A 745 40.01 0.85 11.52
C GLU A 745 38.70 0.35 12.15
N LYS A 746 37.65 1.19 12.15
CA LYS A 746 36.33 0.83 12.67
C LYS A 746 35.69 -0.36 11.94
N THR A 747 36.07 -0.60 10.70
CA THR A 747 35.51 -1.66 9.84
C THR A 747 36.41 -2.87 9.68
N GLY A 748 37.50 -2.95 10.45
CA GLY A 748 38.37 -4.13 10.51
C GLY A 748 39.62 -4.05 9.64
N PHE A 749 39.96 -2.87 9.09
CA PHE A 749 41.23 -2.70 8.40
C PHE A 749 42.35 -2.31 9.38
N CYS A 750 43.59 -2.70 9.07
CA CYS A 750 44.78 -2.31 9.82
C CYS A 750 46.00 -2.08 8.90
N GLU A 751 47.18 -1.80 9.47
CA GLU A 751 48.42 -1.51 8.72
C GLU A 751 48.28 -0.38 7.69
N LEU A 752 47.60 0.71 8.09
CA LEU A 752 47.33 1.84 7.22
C LEU A 752 48.62 2.58 6.86
N THR A 753 48.89 2.71 5.56
CA THR A 753 50.06 3.40 5.02
C THR A 753 49.62 4.37 3.93
N ARG A 754 50.02 5.65 4.06
CA ARG A 754 49.80 6.66 3.02
C ARG A 754 50.83 6.51 1.91
N HIS A 755 50.36 6.60 0.66
CA HIS A 755 51.20 6.54 -0.54
C HIS A 755 51.08 7.81 -1.36
N LYS A 756 52.08 8.07 -2.21
CA LYS A 756 52.01 9.16 -3.20
C LYS A 756 51.11 8.77 -4.36
N ASP A 757 51.26 7.53 -4.82
CA ASP A 757 50.43 6.84 -5.81
C ASP A 757 50.54 5.34 -5.54
N PHE A 758 49.64 4.56 -6.13
CA PHE A 758 49.68 3.11 -6.02
C PHE A 758 50.39 2.43 -7.21
N GLY A 759 50.55 3.14 -8.33
CA GLY A 759 51.23 2.64 -9.53
C GLY A 759 50.45 1.62 -10.37
N PHE A 760 49.16 1.38 -10.08
CA PHE A 760 48.33 0.42 -10.82
C PHE A 760 47.64 1.03 -12.06
N PHE A 761 47.10 2.23 -11.93
CA PHE A 761 46.32 2.90 -12.98
C PHE A 761 46.79 4.35 -13.17
N GLN A 762 46.61 4.89 -14.37
CA GLN A 762 46.81 6.32 -14.65
C GLN A 762 45.49 7.07 -14.42
N ASP A 763 45.18 7.38 -13.16
CA ASP A 763 43.95 8.05 -12.74
C ASP A 763 44.24 9.30 -11.88
N SER A 764 43.22 9.82 -11.20
CA SER A 764 43.33 11.01 -10.35
C SER A 764 44.19 10.83 -9.10
N THR A 765 44.69 9.63 -8.79
CA THR A 765 45.58 9.39 -7.63
C THR A 765 46.89 10.17 -7.68
N VAL A 766 47.38 10.50 -8.88
CA VAL A 766 48.61 11.28 -9.10
C VAL A 766 48.36 12.78 -9.30
N MET A 767 47.11 13.26 -9.13
CA MET A 767 46.73 14.63 -9.49
C MET A 767 47.40 15.66 -8.58
N VAL A 768 48.07 16.64 -9.20
CA VAL A 768 48.76 17.76 -8.51
C VAL A 768 48.16 19.08 -8.98
N VAL A 769 47.76 19.92 -8.03
CA VAL A 769 47.15 21.23 -8.27
C VAL A 769 47.91 22.27 -7.46
N HIS A 770 48.40 23.32 -8.11
CA HIS A 770 49.21 24.37 -7.46
C HIS A 770 50.38 23.82 -6.62
N GLY A 771 51.01 22.74 -7.09
CA GLY A 771 52.15 22.09 -6.44
C GLY A 771 51.81 21.14 -5.29
N ALA A 772 50.52 20.96 -4.95
CA ALA A 772 50.05 20.04 -3.92
C ALA A 772 49.36 18.82 -4.53
N ALA A 773 49.64 17.62 -4.01
CA ALA A 773 48.89 16.41 -4.35
C ALA A 773 47.50 16.48 -3.70
N ILE A 774 46.45 16.35 -4.50
CA ILE A 774 45.06 16.55 -4.03
C ILE A 774 44.29 15.27 -3.78
N SER A 775 44.91 14.11 -4.03
CA SER A 775 44.35 12.80 -3.71
C SER A 775 44.98 12.24 -2.43
N LEU A 776 44.15 11.70 -1.55
CA LEU A 776 44.53 10.99 -0.34
C LEU A 776 44.53 9.49 -0.66
N ASN A 777 45.73 8.94 -0.85
CA ASN A 777 45.94 7.53 -1.20
C ASN A 777 46.37 6.74 0.03
N VAL A 778 45.53 5.82 0.50
CA VAL A 778 45.79 4.96 1.66
C VAL A 778 45.71 3.49 1.29
N HIS A 779 46.76 2.75 1.61
CA HIS A 779 46.79 1.29 1.58
C HIS A 779 46.50 0.75 2.99
N ALA A 780 45.64 -0.26 3.09
CA ALA A 780 45.32 -0.95 4.33
C ALA A 780 45.17 -2.47 4.09
N ARG A 781 45.20 -3.26 5.16
CA ARG A 781 44.96 -4.71 5.12
C ARG A 781 43.67 -5.07 5.83
N ALA A 782 42.93 -6.05 5.30
CA ALA A 782 41.80 -6.66 5.99
C ALA A 782 42.31 -7.53 7.15
N CYS A 783 42.15 -7.04 8.38
CA CYS A 783 42.71 -7.65 9.58
C CYS A 783 41.58 -8.22 10.46
N LYS A 784 41.82 -9.40 11.01
CA LYS A 784 40.84 -10.29 11.70
C LYS A 784 39.97 -11.10 10.75
#